data_AF-A0A519X989-F1
#
_entry.id   AF-A0A519X989-F1
#
_cell.length_a   1.000
_cell.length_b   1.000
_cell.length_c   1.000
_cell.angle_alpha   90.00
_cell.angle_beta   90.00
_cell.angle_gamma   90.00
#
_symmetry.space_group_name_H-M   'P 1'
#
loop_
_entity.id
_entity.type
_entity.pdbx_description
1 polymer ?
#
loop_
_entity_poly.entity_id
_entity_poly.type
_entity_poly.pdbx_seq_one_letter_code
_entity_poly.pdbx_strand_id
1 'polypeptide(L)'
;MKAKGIVNISNMNNPKFDVNLNSRKFPLKAIFALIPEAVLNRTASSGALSNSDLKNIKLTYKLPVKNSYAVKNKQINVNDLLNYWDQWSLEPLTEEDAKNQSKAPIWKAIDGEISVNLDAKGDTLEPVANIDMLLSNGFIYDRKINEIFFKGSYKDGDINVPNFHFVEEEGGYITASGKMLQSGKIEAEADGKINLNWAKTFMTDKSVDIEGDTVLALDVRGTSTNPDVAISVDAERGGVFNNVYFDDLVFIAGYKDQIARLTDVRLVSGGKEAKASGVIPLDSSLGSMNVSLGLSGESLGLVNLFTREVEWLKGSGDAFVNLQGSISDPIINGNLNIQDAQIYVAALGKPLEKVNVNIAMSNHYVKINRAEVVQFSADSKYAAFAIKPFYADTRQAKIKKTKSDEMTKDSLGITNLTSLSIVKIPRVKSFKFPENGGSILAYQLEKLLDTAKKASSQTTLPIKKDKEDYFLANEEPGAGSKQDGTDLIVKNLITGVEKTFKYVSDYAFSKDGKQMVFASTGSKKDKTALNGVFLYNTENGTLKTLVKTKGNYKSFVFDEDSELLAFLGEQSPEKQEIKDYSIYYNSLSLDTAQILVDNSITGMPIKWSVSGDGKLTFSKDGKKLFFGIAPTKIPKDTTLVDFENAKLDVWGYKDDYLQPMQLKNADRDSKKTYLTAIEIFNSDVKIVPLTDLKLPDASLINEGNSNLAFASTDFGNRIPAQWTAGTIRDYYLVDTKTGSRKKIIESLSGSAMPSPAGNYVIYFDKAAGIWSTYNIHTGKTIQLTNTNIVKFVDEENDVPDNPSAYGIAGWTADDKSVLLYDRYDIWEYNPEGKGEPKNITNGFGRQNNITFRYHQTNPEKRFFEKKDVIWLDAFNNLTKENGFFKKSIGDSKNPELVTSGKFKYSSLVKAKDADRYLYDKGNYTSSPDVYVSADLKTETKLSTTNPQQQNYNWGTAELVKWVTPKGFKSEGILYKPENFDPNKKYPMIVYFYEKLSDGLYAYQAPAPTPSRLNIPFFVSNSYLVFAPDISYETGYPGKSAEEFINSGVESLKKNSWVDGTKIGIQGQSWGGYQVAHLITRTDMYAAAWSGAPVVNMTSAYGGIRWESGMNRQFQYEKTQSRIGATLWEKPELYIENSPLFSLPKVNTPVVIMSNDADGAVPWYQGIEMFTGLKRLGKPVWLLNYNNEAHNLVQRQNRKDIQIREQQFFDHYLKGAKAPVWMVNGIPATEKGRTWGFDLTDGKP
;
A
#
# COMPACT_ATOMS: atom_id res chain seq x y z
N MET A 1 28.09 14.26 8.12
CA MET A 1 28.44 12.83 7.99
C MET A 1 27.14 12.13 7.60
N LYS A 2 26.92 11.56 6.40
CA LYS A 2 27.63 10.47 5.71
C LYS A 2 27.90 9.31 6.70
N ALA A 3 27.30 8.12 6.61
CA ALA A 3 26.53 7.51 5.51
C ALA A 3 25.36 6.62 5.97
N LYS A 4 24.37 6.39 5.08
CA LYS A 4 23.45 5.24 5.12
C LYS A 4 23.90 4.22 4.07
N GLY A 5 23.79 2.93 4.38
CA GLY A 5 24.19 1.85 3.47
C GLY A 5 23.41 0.57 3.70
N ILE A 6 22.17 0.51 3.21
CA ILE A 6 21.48 -0.76 2.92
C ILE A 6 21.11 -0.72 1.45
N VAL A 7 21.60 -1.71 0.69
CA VAL A 7 21.08 -2.09 -0.62
C VAL A 7 20.89 -3.60 -0.58
N ASN A 8 19.70 -4.06 -0.96
CA ASN A 8 19.41 -5.48 -1.15
C ASN A 8 18.40 -5.59 -2.30
N ILE A 9 18.91 -5.87 -3.51
CA ILE A 9 18.11 -6.22 -4.69
C ILE A 9 18.84 -7.35 -5.44
N SER A 10 18.34 -8.56 -5.21
CA SER A 10 18.28 -9.75 -6.08
C SER A 10 18.94 -9.71 -7.47
N ASN A 11 19.52 -10.84 -7.90
CA ASN A 11 18.96 -11.63 -9.01
C ASN A 11 19.55 -13.05 -9.13
N MET A 12 18.89 -13.87 -9.98
CA MET A 12 19.19 -15.28 -10.32
C MET A 12 18.91 -16.25 -9.15
N ASN A 13 17.86 -17.08 -9.15
CA ASN A 13 17.35 -18.04 -10.17
C ASN A 13 18.42 -19.04 -10.63
N ASN A 14 18.05 -20.32 -10.64
CA ASN A 14 18.90 -21.46 -10.96
C ASN A 14 19.83 -21.21 -12.16
N PRO A 15 21.13 -21.58 -12.07
CA PRO A 15 21.78 -22.13 -13.23
C PRO A 15 21.04 -23.43 -13.58
N LYS A 16 20.15 -23.37 -14.58
CA LYS A 16 19.92 -24.56 -15.39
C LYS A 16 21.26 -24.89 -16.03
N PHE A 17 21.87 -25.98 -15.61
CA PHE A 17 22.80 -26.71 -16.46
C PHE A 17 21.97 -27.30 -17.61
N ASP A 18 21.59 -26.47 -18.57
CA ASP A 18 21.17 -26.93 -19.89
C ASP A 18 22.42 -27.51 -20.56
N VAL A 19 22.71 -28.77 -20.23
CA VAL A 19 23.67 -29.64 -20.91
C VAL A 19 23.09 -29.91 -22.30
N ASN A 20 23.20 -28.91 -23.17
CA ASN A 20 22.58 -28.87 -24.48
C ASN A 20 23.40 -29.73 -25.46
N LEU A 21 23.36 -31.05 -25.24
CA LEU A 21 24.01 -32.07 -26.06
C LEU A 21 23.33 -32.28 -27.42
N ASN A 22 22.30 -31.49 -27.77
CA ASN A 22 21.97 -31.21 -29.17
C ASN A 22 23.07 -30.33 -29.76
N SER A 23 24.23 -30.95 -30.02
CA SER A 23 25.44 -30.28 -30.48
C SER A 23 25.18 -29.48 -31.75
N ARG A 24 25.20 -28.14 -31.63
CA ARG A 24 25.33 -27.25 -32.78
C ARG A 24 26.56 -27.71 -33.56
N LYS A 25 26.35 -28.04 -34.84
CA LYS A 25 27.33 -28.66 -35.75
C LYS A 25 28.72 -28.01 -35.58
N PHE A 26 29.75 -28.83 -35.33
CA PHE A 26 31.15 -28.40 -35.32
C PHE A 26 31.46 -27.57 -36.60
N PRO A 27 32.34 -26.55 -36.54
CA PRO A 27 32.48 -25.54 -37.59
C PRO A 27 33.03 -26.03 -38.95
N LEU A 28 33.19 -27.35 -39.14
CA LEU A 28 33.54 -27.96 -40.43
C LEU A 28 32.62 -27.52 -41.57
N LYS A 29 31.31 -27.36 -41.34
CA LYS A 29 30.40 -26.83 -42.37
C LYS A 29 30.65 -25.37 -42.75
N ALA A 30 31.30 -24.56 -41.90
CA ALA A 30 31.64 -23.18 -42.23
C ALA A 30 32.85 -23.10 -43.17
N ILE A 31 33.79 -24.06 -43.09
CA ILE A 31 34.99 -24.11 -43.94
C ILE A 31 34.61 -24.52 -45.39
N PHE A 32 33.68 -25.47 -45.56
CA PHE A 32 33.15 -25.84 -46.89
C PHE A 32 32.14 -24.84 -47.48
N ALA A 33 31.67 -23.84 -46.71
CA ALA A 33 30.75 -22.80 -47.21
C ALA A 33 31.43 -21.72 -48.09
N LEU A 34 32.74 -21.84 -48.33
CA LEU A 34 33.53 -20.91 -49.15
C LEU A 34 33.51 -21.20 -50.65
N ILE A 35 32.79 -22.22 -51.11
CA ILE A 35 32.65 -22.55 -52.54
C ILE A 35 31.65 -21.58 -53.20
N PRO A 36 32.02 -20.80 -54.22
CA PRO A 36 31.10 -19.81 -54.79
C PRO A 36 29.98 -20.44 -55.65
N GLU A 37 28.73 -20.37 -55.18
CA GLU A 37 27.50 -20.68 -55.93
C GLU A 37 27.37 -19.93 -57.28
N ALA A 38 28.15 -18.85 -57.47
CA ALA A 38 28.34 -18.16 -58.74
C ALA A 38 28.86 -19.07 -59.88
N VAL A 39 29.42 -20.25 -59.58
CA VAL A 39 29.80 -21.29 -60.55
C VAL A 39 28.59 -22.07 -61.08
N LEU A 40 27.45 -22.05 -60.39
CA LEU A 40 26.31 -22.96 -60.66
C LEU A 40 25.06 -22.29 -61.27
N ASN A 41 24.97 -20.97 -61.33
CA ASN A 41 23.70 -20.29 -61.68
C ASN A 41 23.83 -19.04 -62.59
N ARG A 42 24.38 -19.19 -63.80
CA ARG A 42 24.03 -18.32 -64.96
C ARG A 42 23.99 -19.09 -66.27
N THR A 43 22.91 -18.89 -67.03
CA THR A 43 22.55 -19.51 -68.32
C THR A 43 22.37 -21.04 -68.30
N ALA A 44 21.35 -21.62 -68.94
CA ALA A 44 20.08 -21.05 -69.40
C ALA A 44 19.06 -22.19 -69.62
N SER A 45 17.80 -21.85 -69.85
CA SER A 45 16.95 -22.69 -70.68
C SER A 45 17.55 -22.74 -72.10
N SER A 46 17.90 -23.94 -72.56
CA SER A 46 18.60 -24.25 -73.83
C SER A 46 20.09 -23.85 -73.91
N GLY A 47 20.87 -24.67 -74.63
CA GLY A 47 22.31 -24.47 -74.88
C GLY A 47 23.21 -25.27 -73.93
N ALA A 48 24.13 -26.06 -74.50
CA ALA A 48 25.16 -26.76 -73.73
C ALA A 48 26.41 -25.88 -73.59
N LEU A 49 27.06 -25.91 -72.42
CA LEU A 49 28.40 -25.35 -72.21
C LEU A 49 29.44 -26.48 -72.17
N SER A 50 30.64 -26.19 -72.66
CA SER A 50 31.71 -27.18 -72.85
C SER A 50 32.64 -27.32 -71.65
N ASN A 51 33.39 -28.44 -71.64
CA ASN A 51 34.14 -28.96 -70.51
C ASN A 51 35.49 -28.24 -70.22
N SER A 52 35.52 -26.90 -70.26
CA SER A 52 36.77 -26.11 -70.36
C SER A 52 37.11 -25.17 -69.18
N ASP A 53 36.13 -24.74 -68.39
CA ASP A 53 36.24 -23.45 -67.66
C ASP A 53 36.54 -23.58 -66.15
N LEU A 54 36.63 -24.80 -65.60
CA LEU A 54 37.04 -25.03 -64.22
C LEU A 54 38.54 -25.35 -64.11
N LYS A 55 39.36 -24.32 -63.87
CA LYS A 55 40.80 -24.44 -63.55
C LYS A 55 41.15 -23.73 -62.24
N ASN A 56 41.62 -24.52 -61.28
CA ASN A 56 42.42 -24.15 -60.09
C ASN A 56 42.20 -22.74 -59.52
N ILE A 57 41.13 -22.56 -58.74
CA ILE A 57 40.89 -21.30 -58.00
C ILE A 57 41.80 -21.25 -56.75
N LYS A 58 42.93 -20.53 -56.85
CA LYS A 58 43.77 -20.22 -55.68
C LYS A 58 43.38 -18.85 -55.11
N LEU A 59 42.78 -18.84 -53.92
CA LEU A 59 42.38 -17.63 -53.21
C LEU A 59 43.35 -17.33 -52.06
N THR A 60 44.07 -16.21 -52.15
CA THR A 60 44.90 -15.70 -51.05
C THR A 60 44.34 -14.34 -50.65
N TYR A 61 43.88 -14.21 -49.40
CA TYR A 61 43.10 -13.08 -48.94
C TYR A 61 43.68 -12.52 -47.64
N LYS A 62 44.14 -11.26 -47.65
CA LYS A 62 44.63 -10.58 -46.45
C LYS A 62 43.55 -9.67 -45.89
N LEU A 63 43.21 -9.84 -44.61
CA LEU A 63 42.27 -8.99 -43.90
C LEU A 63 42.98 -7.73 -43.37
N PRO A 64 42.32 -6.55 -43.37
CA PRO A 64 42.91 -5.33 -42.83
C PRO A 64 42.72 -5.23 -41.32
N VAL A 65 43.84 -5.06 -40.60
CA VAL A 65 43.90 -4.87 -39.14
C VAL A 65 42.97 -3.74 -38.69
N LYS A 66 42.12 -4.00 -37.69
CA LYS A 66 41.19 -3.00 -37.12
C LYS A 66 41.74 -2.39 -35.84
N ASN A 67 41.88 -1.06 -35.80
CA ASN A 67 42.04 -0.36 -34.52
C ASN A 67 41.58 1.11 -34.54
N SER A 68 41.06 1.58 -33.38
CA SER A 68 40.68 2.98 -33.03
C SER A 68 39.45 3.63 -33.71
N TYR A 69 38.87 4.64 -33.02
CA TYR A 69 37.67 5.42 -33.37
C TYR A 69 37.99 6.93 -33.42
N ALA A 70 37.52 7.68 -34.44
CA ALA A 70 37.39 9.15 -34.36
C ALA A 70 36.42 9.81 -35.39
N VAL A 71 35.38 10.50 -34.87
CA VAL A 71 34.85 11.82 -35.32
C VAL A 71 34.21 12.02 -36.74
N LYS A 72 32.86 12.11 -36.71
CA LYS A 72 31.92 13.02 -37.44
C LYS A 72 31.80 13.11 -38.99
N ASN A 73 30.53 12.94 -39.40
CA ASN A 73 29.73 13.73 -40.39
C ASN A 73 29.69 13.37 -41.89
N LYS A 74 28.47 13.57 -42.43
CA LYS A 74 27.95 13.40 -43.80
C LYS A 74 27.77 11.96 -44.32
N GLN A 75 26.77 11.80 -45.17
CA GLN A 75 26.27 10.53 -45.70
C GLN A 75 26.95 10.17 -47.02
N ILE A 76 27.32 8.90 -47.16
CA ILE A 76 27.19 8.12 -48.40
C ILE A 76 26.52 6.81 -47.99
N ASN A 77 25.55 6.31 -48.78
CA ASN A 77 24.87 5.05 -48.48
C ASN A 77 25.75 3.87 -48.91
N VAL A 78 26.08 2.97 -47.98
CA VAL A 78 26.81 1.71 -48.24
C VAL A 78 25.93 0.48 -47.99
N ASN A 79 24.70 0.67 -47.51
CA ASN A 79 23.76 -0.43 -47.27
C ASN A 79 23.44 -1.20 -48.57
N ASP A 80 23.46 -0.52 -49.71
CA ASP A 80 23.14 -1.10 -51.02
C ASP A 80 24.25 -2.05 -51.56
N LEU A 81 25.43 -2.08 -50.91
CA LEU A 81 26.57 -2.94 -51.30
C LEU A 81 26.84 -4.08 -50.30
N LEU A 82 26.31 -4.02 -49.08
CA LEU A 82 26.40 -5.12 -48.10
C LEU A 82 25.15 -6.02 -48.09
N ASN A 83 24.00 -5.53 -48.54
CA ASN A 83 22.76 -6.30 -48.67
C ASN A 83 22.84 -7.51 -49.65
N TYR A 84 23.98 -7.70 -50.35
CA TYR A 84 24.21 -8.80 -51.28
C TYR A 84 25.02 -9.99 -50.70
N TRP A 85 25.45 -9.94 -49.44
CA TRP A 85 26.16 -11.05 -48.77
C TRP A 85 25.39 -11.73 -47.62
N ASP A 86 24.42 -11.07 -46.98
CA ASP A 86 23.59 -11.69 -45.92
C ASP A 86 22.49 -12.63 -46.45
N GLN A 87 22.46 -12.96 -47.75
CA GLN A 87 21.52 -13.93 -48.34
C GLN A 87 22.05 -15.38 -48.35
N TRP A 88 23.28 -15.63 -47.89
CA TRP A 88 23.92 -16.95 -47.95
C TRP A 88 23.71 -17.80 -46.68
N SER A 89 22.44 -18.03 -46.34
CA SER A 89 22.01 -19.13 -45.48
C SER A 89 20.81 -19.83 -46.10
N LEU A 90 20.97 -21.08 -46.52
CA LEU A 90 19.89 -21.95 -47.01
C LEU A 90 19.02 -22.47 -45.86
N GLU A 91 18.40 -21.54 -45.13
CA GLU A 91 17.15 -21.64 -44.37
C GLU A 91 16.90 -20.26 -43.69
N PRO A 92 15.66 -19.74 -43.64
CA PRO A 92 15.37 -18.48 -42.97
C PRO A 92 15.35 -18.66 -41.44
N LEU A 93 16.35 -18.11 -40.75
CA LEU A 93 16.42 -18.10 -39.28
C LEU A 93 15.21 -17.38 -38.66
N THR A 94 14.75 -17.85 -37.50
CA THR A 94 13.59 -17.29 -36.80
C THR A 94 13.96 -16.10 -35.90
N GLU A 95 12.97 -15.31 -35.48
CA GLU A 95 13.17 -14.26 -34.45
C GLU A 95 13.60 -14.80 -33.07
N GLU A 96 13.55 -16.11 -32.86
CA GLU A 96 13.98 -16.78 -31.63
C GLU A 96 15.48 -17.13 -31.67
N ASP A 97 15.97 -17.57 -32.84
CA ASP A 97 17.41 -17.80 -33.09
C ASP A 97 18.25 -16.53 -32.90
N ALA A 98 17.73 -15.39 -33.37
CA ALA A 98 18.38 -14.09 -33.30
C ALA A 98 18.60 -13.58 -31.86
N LYS A 99 17.84 -14.08 -30.87
CA LYS A 99 17.95 -13.67 -29.46
C LYS A 99 18.95 -14.49 -28.66
N ASN A 100 19.31 -15.69 -29.13
CA ASN A 100 20.14 -16.67 -28.41
C ASN A 100 21.57 -16.82 -28.98
N GLN A 101 22.12 -15.76 -29.57
CA GLN A 101 23.55 -15.64 -29.87
C GLN A 101 24.23 -14.59 -28.99
N SER A 102 24.75 -15.05 -27.84
CA SER A 102 26.05 -14.56 -27.39
C SER A 102 27.14 -15.38 -28.11
N LYS A 103 28.35 -14.81 -28.23
CA LYS A 103 29.41 -15.22 -29.17
C LYS A 103 28.99 -14.99 -30.64
N ALA A 104 29.55 -13.95 -31.25
CA ALA A 104 29.62 -13.87 -32.71
C ALA A 104 30.39 -15.10 -33.24
N PRO A 105 30.10 -15.60 -34.46
CA PRO A 105 30.79 -16.77 -34.99
C PRO A 105 32.30 -16.56 -35.00
N ILE A 106 33.07 -17.60 -34.69
CA ILE A 106 34.51 -17.52 -34.34
C ILE A 106 35.34 -16.76 -35.38
N TRP A 107 35.03 -16.90 -36.68
CA TRP A 107 35.72 -16.16 -37.76
C TRP A 107 35.53 -14.63 -37.74
N LYS A 108 34.57 -14.08 -36.98
CA LYS A 108 34.47 -12.63 -36.68
C LYS A 108 35.36 -12.19 -35.50
N ALA A 109 36.07 -13.12 -34.87
CA ALA A 109 37.03 -12.90 -33.79
C ALA A 109 38.45 -13.42 -34.13
N ILE A 110 38.68 -13.80 -35.39
CA ILE A 110 40.02 -14.14 -35.92
C ILE A 110 40.61 -12.89 -36.60
N ASP A 111 41.86 -12.57 -36.27
CA ASP A 111 42.72 -11.65 -37.04
C ASP A 111 44.02 -12.40 -37.41
N GLY A 112 44.75 -11.95 -38.44
CA GLY A 112 45.97 -12.60 -38.94
C GLY A 112 45.97 -12.97 -40.42
N GLU A 113 47.05 -13.60 -40.90
CA GLU A 113 47.19 -13.96 -42.32
C GLU A 113 46.63 -15.36 -42.60
N ILE A 114 45.58 -15.45 -43.43
CA ILE A 114 44.94 -16.71 -43.84
C ILE A 114 45.30 -17.03 -45.29
N SER A 115 45.81 -18.24 -45.51
CA SER A 115 45.96 -18.85 -46.84
C SER A 115 45.01 -20.06 -46.95
N VAL A 116 44.18 -20.09 -47.99
CA VAL A 116 43.29 -21.23 -48.27
C VAL A 116 43.58 -21.75 -49.68
N ASN A 117 43.94 -23.02 -49.79
CA ASN A 117 43.97 -23.73 -51.07
C ASN A 117 42.74 -24.64 -51.12
N LEU A 118 41.85 -24.39 -52.10
CA LEU A 118 40.64 -25.16 -52.33
C LEU A 118 40.77 -25.84 -53.71
N ASP A 119 40.66 -27.17 -53.73
CA ASP A 119 40.67 -27.97 -54.96
C ASP A 119 39.37 -28.77 -55.07
N ALA A 120 38.45 -28.30 -55.92
CA ALA A 120 37.15 -28.91 -56.15
C ALA A 120 37.06 -29.48 -57.58
N LYS A 121 36.58 -30.72 -57.70
CA LYS A 121 36.42 -31.48 -58.95
C LYS A 121 35.20 -32.40 -58.87
N GLY A 122 34.61 -32.73 -60.00
CA GLY A 122 33.37 -33.52 -60.08
C GLY A 122 32.27 -32.77 -60.81
N ASP A 123 31.09 -33.38 -60.91
CA ASP A 123 29.87 -32.71 -61.40
C ASP A 123 28.94 -32.34 -60.23
N THR A 124 27.68 -32.00 -60.53
CA THR A 124 26.67 -31.64 -59.52
C THR A 124 26.11 -32.82 -58.72
N LEU A 125 26.47 -34.06 -59.06
CA LEU A 125 26.01 -35.29 -58.40
C LEU A 125 27.14 -35.93 -57.57
N GLU A 126 28.38 -35.91 -58.08
CA GLU A 126 29.58 -36.43 -57.39
C GLU A 126 30.66 -35.35 -57.10
N PRO A 127 30.37 -34.31 -56.29
CA PRO A 127 31.35 -33.26 -55.97
C PRO A 127 32.39 -33.73 -54.94
N VAL A 128 33.67 -33.65 -55.32
CA VAL A 128 34.84 -33.87 -54.46
C VAL A 128 35.54 -32.54 -54.19
N ALA A 129 35.79 -32.21 -52.93
CA ALA A 129 36.44 -30.96 -52.53
C ALA A 129 37.52 -31.18 -51.47
N ASN A 130 38.75 -30.80 -51.77
CA ASN A 130 39.87 -30.78 -50.82
C ASN A 130 40.17 -29.34 -50.40
N ILE A 131 40.47 -29.13 -49.12
CA ILE A 131 40.75 -27.82 -48.55
C ILE A 131 41.92 -27.88 -47.57
N ASP A 132 42.98 -27.14 -47.89
CA ASP A 132 44.15 -26.92 -47.04
C ASP A 132 44.16 -25.45 -46.62
N MET A 133 43.88 -25.19 -45.34
CA MET A 133 43.85 -23.86 -44.74
C MET A 133 45.01 -23.71 -43.73
N LEU A 134 45.70 -22.58 -43.81
CA LEU A 134 46.73 -22.17 -42.87
C LEU A 134 46.45 -20.72 -42.44
N LEU A 135 46.30 -20.50 -41.13
CA LEU A 135 46.30 -19.20 -40.48
C LEU A 135 47.62 -19.05 -39.70
N SER A 136 48.31 -17.94 -39.87
CA SER A 136 49.62 -17.68 -39.24
C SER A 136 49.67 -16.32 -38.57
N ASN A 137 50.40 -16.24 -37.44
CA ASN A 137 50.68 -15.00 -36.70
C ASN A 137 49.42 -14.16 -36.40
N GLY A 138 48.40 -14.84 -35.87
CA GLY A 138 47.05 -14.28 -35.70
C GLY A 138 46.65 -14.02 -34.26
N PHE A 139 45.39 -13.64 -34.09
CA PHE A 139 44.71 -13.58 -32.79
C PHE A 139 43.36 -14.31 -32.85
N ILE A 140 42.94 -14.89 -31.73
CA ILE A 140 41.56 -15.31 -31.48
C ILE A 140 41.06 -14.56 -30.24
N TYR A 141 40.04 -13.72 -30.44
CA TYR A 141 39.60 -12.71 -29.47
C TYR A 141 40.75 -11.77 -29.05
N ASP A 142 41.36 -12.01 -27.90
CA ASP A 142 42.46 -11.26 -27.29
C ASP A 142 43.75 -12.09 -27.13
N ARG A 143 43.75 -13.37 -27.53
CA ARG A 143 44.89 -14.29 -27.41
C ARG A 143 45.63 -14.46 -28.73
N LYS A 144 46.96 -14.47 -28.67
CA LYS A 144 47.86 -14.54 -29.84
C LYS A 144 48.20 -16.00 -30.17
N ILE A 145 48.17 -16.33 -31.45
CA ILE A 145 48.35 -17.68 -31.97
C ILE A 145 49.46 -17.73 -33.01
N ASN A 146 50.29 -18.78 -32.94
CA ASN A 146 51.39 -19.00 -33.87
C ASN A 146 50.83 -19.54 -35.20
N GLU A 147 50.07 -20.63 -35.13
CA GLU A 147 49.60 -21.40 -36.28
C GLU A 147 48.23 -22.02 -36.01
N ILE A 148 47.35 -22.00 -37.01
CA ILE A 148 46.28 -22.98 -37.15
C ILE A 148 46.34 -23.57 -38.55
N PHE A 149 46.58 -24.87 -38.63
CA PHE A 149 46.54 -25.64 -39.86
C PHE A 149 45.30 -26.56 -39.86
N PHE A 150 44.60 -26.61 -40.99
CA PHE A 150 43.46 -27.50 -41.20
C PHE A 150 43.54 -28.11 -42.58
N LYS A 151 43.49 -29.44 -42.65
CA LYS A 151 43.38 -30.24 -43.86
C LYS A 151 42.11 -31.04 -43.82
N GLY A 152 41.23 -30.82 -44.80
CA GLY A 152 39.96 -31.53 -44.93
C GLY A 152 39.66 -31.95 -46.36
N SER A 153 38.92 -33.03 -46.52
CA SER A 153 38.40 -33.52 -47.81
C SER A 153 36.95 -33.95 -47.67
N TYR A 154 36.10 -33.49 -48.57
CA TYR A 154 34.72 -33.92 -48.75
C TYR A 154 34.59 -34.77 -50.01
N LYS A 155 33.90 -35.91 -49.91
CA LYS A 155 33.54 -36.77 -51.04
C LYS A 155 32.29 -37.58 -50.70
N ASP A 156 31.32 -37.67 -51.61
CA ASP A 156 30.13 -38.55 -51.53
C ASP A 156 29.28 -38.42 -50.25
N GLY A 157 29.35 -37.27 -49.57
CA GLY A 157 28.68 -37.03 -48.28
C GLY A 157 29.55 -37.30 -47.04
N ASP A 158 30.68 -37.98 -47.19
CA ASP A 158 31.69 -38.14 -46.14
C ASP A 158 32.56 -36.89 -46.02
N ILE A 159 32.88 -36.50 -44.79
CA ILE A 159 33.88 -35.49 -44.43
C ILE A 159 35.04 -36.20 -43.73
N ASN A 160 36.25 -36.02 -44.23
CA ASN A 160 37.48 -36.54 -43.61
C ASN A 160 38.42 -35.38 -43.28
N VAL A 161 38.90 -35.34 -42.03
CA VAL A 161 39.81 -34.34 -41.48
C VAL A 161 41.07 -35.06 -41.00
N PRO A 162 42.01 -35.39 -41.90
CA PRO A 162 43.21 -36.13 -41.53
C PRO A 162 44.19 -35.33 -40.66
N ASN A 163 44.07 -33.99 -40.59
CA ASN A 163 44.89 -33.16 -39.72
C ASN A 163 44.20 -31.81 -39.42
N PHE A 164 43.92 -31.55 -38.16
CA PHE A 164 43.76 -30.21 -37.59
C PHE A 164 44.85 -30.01 -36.52
N HIS A 165 45.56 -28.88 -36.61
CA HIS A 165 46.63 -28.51 -35.70
C HIS A 165 46.48 -27.04 -35.28
N PHE A 166 46.56 -26.78 -33.98
CA PHE A 166 46.48 -25.47 -33.36
C PHE A 166 47.69 -25.28 -32.46
N VAL A 167 48.37 -24.13 -32.54
CA VAL A 167 49.52 -23.77 -31.71
C VAL A 167 49.41 -22.34 -31.18
N GLU A 168 49.43 -22.19 -29.85
CA GLU A 168 49.47 -20.91 -29.14
C GLU A 168 50.91 -20.37 -29.03
N GLU A 169 51.08 -19.05 -28.90
CA GLU A 169 52.39 -18.46 -28.61
C GLU A 169 53.00 -18.91 -27.28
N GLU A 170 52.17 -19.15 -26.25
CA GLU A 170 52.58 -19.61 -24.91
C GLU A 170 52.88 -21.13 -24.87
N GLY A 171 52.88 -21.83 -26.01
CA GLY A 171 53.32 -23.22 -26.14
C GLY A 171 52.24 -24.28 -25.88
N GLY A 172 50.98 -23.86 -25.68
CA GLY A 172 49.82 -24.75 -25.76
C GLY A 172 49.56 -25.21 -27.20
N TYR A 173 49.07 -26.44 -27.39
CA TYR A 173 48.71 -26.97 -28.70
C TYR A 173 47.52 -27.94 -28.62
N ILE A 174 46.81 -28.08 -29.73
CA ILE A 174 45.79 -29.12 -29.95
C ILE A 174 46.02 -29.75 -31.33
N THR A 175 46.12 -31.07 -31.35
CA THR A 175 46.10 -31.90 -32.56
C THR A 175 44.81 -32.70 -32.57
N ALA A 176 44.08 -32.69 -33.69
CA ALA A 176 42.88 -33.51 -33.86
C ALA A 176 42.81 -34.11 -35.26
N SER A 177 42.20 -35.28 -35.37
CA SER A 177 41.84 -35.90 -36.65
C SER A 177 40.50 -36.62 -36.54
N GLY A 178 39.84 -36.87 -37.66
CA GLY A 178 38.62 -37.66 -37.66
C GLY A 178 37.86 -37.71 -38.97
N LYS A 179 36.93 -38.66 -39.06
CA LYS A 179 36.03 -38.85 -40.18
C LYS A 179 34.57 -38.82 -39.71
N MET A 180 33.73 -38.14 -40.48
CA MET A 180 32.28 -38.15 -40.36
C MET A 180 31.72 -38.77 -41.63
N LEU A 181 30.96 -39.87 -41.49
CA LEU A 181 30.33 -40.54 -42.61
C LEU A 181 28.97 -39.89 -42.95
N GLN A 182 28.51 -40.02 -44.19
CA GLN A 182 27.16 -39.60 -44.60
C GLN A 182 26.06 -40.25 -43.72
N SER A 183 26.31 -41.44 -43.16
CA SER A 183 25.44 -42.15 -42.21
C SER A 183 25.34 -41.52 -40.82
N GLY A 184 26.03 -40.40 -40.56
CA GLY A 184 26.06 -39.75 -39.25
C GLY A 184 26.99 -40.43 -38.22
N LYS A 185 27.75 -41.46 -38.65
CA LYS A 185 28.84 -42.04 -37.84
C LYS A 185 30.00 -41.04 -37.74
N ILE A 186 30.57 -40.90 -36.55
CA ILE A 186 31.73 -40.06 -36.26
C ILE A 186 32.80 -40.96 -35.65
N GLU A 187 34.05 -40.79 -36.09
CA GLU A 187 35.27 -41.32 -35.50
C GLU A 187 36.25 -40.15 -35.44
N ALA A 188 36.57 -39.64 -34.25
CA ALA A 188 37.44 -38.47 -34.08
C ALA A 188 38.25 -38.58 -32.79
N GLU A 189 39.55 -38.26 -32.90
CA GLU A 189 40.51 -38.30 -31.80
C GLU A 189 41.19 -36.93 -31.71
N ALA A 190 41.33 -36.41 -30.49
CA ALA A 190 41.93 -35.11 -30.22
C ALA A 190 42.78 -35.14 -28.95
N ASP A 191 44.03 -34.75 -29.09
CA ASP A 191 45.03 -34.66 -28.03
C ASP A 191 45.62 -33.25 -27.98
N GLY A 192 45.94 -32.75 -26.79
CA GLY A 192 46.57 -31.45 -26.66
C GLY A 192 47.10 -31.15 -25.27
N LYS A 193 48.05 -30.20 -25.21
CA LYS A 193 48.41 -29.53 -23.96
C LYS A 193 47.81 -28.13 -24.00
N ILE A 194 46.91 -27.81 -23.08
CA ILE A 194 46.26 -26.50 -22.98
C ILE A 194 46.36 -25.96 -21.56
N ASN A 195 46.41 -24.63 -21.41
CA ASN A 195 46.24 -24.02 -20.10
C ASN A 195 44.75 -23.93 -19.76
N LEU A 196 44.34 -24.23 -18.52
CA LEU A 196 42.94 -24.26 -18.11
C LEU A 196 42.24 -22.88 -18.24
N ASN A 197 42.99 -21.77 -18.23
CA ASN A 197 42.42 -20.46 -18.55
C ASN A 197 41.83 -20.39 -19.98
N TRP A 198 42.34 -21.16 -20.94
CA TRP A 198 41.76 -21.22 -22.30
C TRP A 198 40.37 -21.87 -22.33
N ALA A 199 40.08 -22.81 -21.43
CA ALA A 199 38.75 -23.43 -21.34
C ALA A 199 37.65 -22.39 -21.03
N LYS A 200 37.98 -21.33 -20.26
CA LYS A 200 37.06 -20.21 -19.95
C LYS A 200 36.57 -19.46 -21.21
N THR A 201 37.28 -19.56 -22.34
CA THR A 201 36.86 -18.99 -23.64
C THR A 201 35.71 -19.79 -24.27
N PHE A 202 35.71 -21.11 -24.11
CA PHE A 202 34.75 -22.02 -24.74
C PHE A 202 33.52 -22.29 -23.85
N MET A 203 33.71 -22.33 -22.53
CA MET A 203 32.63 -22.46 -21.53
C MET A 203 31.57 -21.34 -21.63
N THR A 204 30.44 -21.57 -20.95
CA THR A 204 29.25 -20.70 -20.93
C THR A 204 29.11 -19.88 -19.65
N ASP A 205 29.59 -20.36 -18.51
CA ASP A 205 29.72 -19.59 -17.28
C ASP A 205 31.17 -19.11 -17.09
N LYS A 206 31.33 -17.88 -16.58
CA LYS A 206 32.61 -17.25 -16.22
C LYS A 206 32.82 -17.15 -14.70
N SER A 207 31.95 -17.76 -13.89
CA SER A 207 31.97 -17.68 -12.43
C SER A 207 32.89 -18.69 -11.74
N VAL A 208 33.47 -19.63 -12.49
CA VAL A 208 34.44 -20.63 -12.01
C VAL A 208 35.84 -20.14 -12.30
N ASP A 209 36.67 -20.01 -11.26
CA ASP A 209 38.06 -19.61 -11.43
C ASP A 209 38.97 -20.83 -11.42
N ILE A 210 39.73 -21.01 -12.49
CA ILE A 210 40.58 -22.17 -12.77
C ILE A 210 41.89 -21.70 -13.39
N GLU A 211 43.04 -22.08 -12.84
CA GLU A 211 44.37 -21.83 -13.41
C GLU A 211 45.25 -23.09 -13.28
N GLY A 212 46.02 -23.40 -14.32
CA GLY A 212 46.93 -24.55 -14.37
C GLY A 212 47.28 -24.98 -15.81
N ASP A 213 48.42 -25.65 -15.98
CA ASP A 213 48.78 -26.35 -17.21
C ASP A 213 48.12 -27.74 -17.22
N THR A 214 47.70 -28.24 -18.38
CA THR A 214 46.91 -29.48 -18.45
C THR A 214 47.12 -30.22 -19.77
N VAL A 215 47.16 -31.55 -19.69
CA VAL A 215 47.09 -32.46 -20.83
C VAL A 215 45.64 -32.96 -20.95
N LEU A 216 45.10 -32.89 -22.16
CA LEU A 216 43.76 -33.34 -22.52
C LEU A 216 43.86 -34.38 -23.64
N ALA A 217 43.23 -35.53 -23.44
CA ALA A 217 42.99 -36.54 -24.46
C ALA A 217 41.48 -36.81 -24.57
N LEU A 218 40.97 -36.91 -25.80
CA LEU A 218 39.55 -37.05 -26.12
C LEU A 218 39.36 -37.97 -27.34
N ASP A 219 38.72 -39.12 -27.11
CA ASP A 219 38.28 -40.07 -28.15
C ASP A 219 36.75 -40.00 -28.28
N VAL A 220 36.24 -39.86 -29.51
CA VAL A 220 34.81 -39.72 -29.83
C VAL A 220 34.44 -40.64 -30.99
N ARG A 221 33.62 -41.65 -30.69
CA ARG A 221 33.18 -42.67 -31.65
C ARG A 221 31.65 -42.80 -31.61
N GLY A 222 31.06 -43.54 -32.55
CA GLY A 222 29.60 -43.77 -32.58
C GLY A 222 28.87 -42.85 -33.55
N THR A 223 27.71 -42.30 -33.18
CA THR A 223 26.94 -41.37 -34.04
C THR A 223 26.69 -40.03 -33.36
N SER A 224 26.30 -39.01 -34.13
CA SER A 224 25.91 -37.70 -33.58
C SER A 224 24.68 -37.72 -32.65
N THR A 225 23.98 -38.85 -32.51
CA THR A 225 22.82 -39.03 -31.62
C THR A 225 23.06 -40.02 -30.48
N ASN A 226 24.09 -40.86 -30.58
CA ASN A 226 24.61 -41.66 -29.46
C ASN A 226 26.14 -41.81 -29.60
N PRO A 227 26.92 -40.80 -29.14
CA PRO A 227 28.36 -40.88 -29.14
C PRO A 227 28.87 -41.69 -27.94
N ASP A 228 29.92 -42.46 -28.19
CA ASP A 228 30.77 -43.13 -27.21
C ASP A 228 32.01 -42.24 -27.04
N VAL A 229 32.12 -41.59 -25.89
CA VAL A 229 33.14 -40.56 -25.61
C VAL A 229 34.00 -41.00 -24.44
N ALA A 230 35.32 -40.95 -24.61
CA ALA A 230 36.28 -41.09 -23.52
C ALA A 230 37.06 -39.77 -23.37
N ILE A 231 37.11 -39.21 -22.17
CA ILE A 231 37.90 -38.02 -21.85
C ILE A 231 38.86 -38.32 -20.70
N SER A 232 40.11 -37.93 -20.88
CA SER A 232 41.15 -37.93 -19.85
C SER A 232 41.74 -36.53 -19.74
N VAL A 233 41.74 -35.99 -18.53
CA VAL A 233 42.34 -34.70 -18.19
C VAL A 233 43.33 -34.94 -17.06
N ASP A 234 44.58 -34.52 -17.27
CA ASP A 234 45.67 -34.67 -16.31
C ASP A 234 46.41 -33.33 -16.14
N ALA A 235 46.53 -32.86 -14.90
CA ALA A 235 47.15 -31.60 -14.54
C ALA A 235 48.10 -31.81 -13.34
N GLU A 236 49.32 -32.24 -13.65
CA GLU A 236 50.45 -32.26 -12.71
C GLU A 236 50.92 -30.84 -12.34
N ARG A 237 51.58 -30.70 -11.17
CA ARG A 237 52.37 -29.50 -10.75
C ARG A 237 51.55 -28.29 -10.33
N GLY A 238 50.27 -28.52 -10.06
CA GLY A 238 49.44 -27.66 -9.24
C GLY A 238 48.70 -26.55 -9.98
N GLY A 239 47.60 -26.15 -9.35
CA GLY A 239 46.68 -25.16 -9.87
C GLY A 239 45.72 -24.64 -8.81
N VAL A 240 44.81 -23.78 -9.24
CA VAL A 240 43.73 -23.23 -8.40
C VAL A 240 42.39 -23.60 -9.02
N PHE A 241 41.44 -24.03 -8.21
CA PHE A 241 40.04 -24.21 -8.58
C PHE A 241 39.14 -23.60 -7.50
N ASN A 242 38.40 -22.54 -7.84
CA ASN A 242 37.53 -21.78 -6.92
C ASN A 242 38.22 -21.41 -5.58
N ASN A 243 39.41 -20.79 -5.66
CA ASN A 243 40.29 -20.43 -4.54
C ASN A 243 40.85 -21.60 -3.70
N VAL A 244 40.62 -22.85 -4.07
CA VAL A 244 41.31 -24.00 -3.47
C VAL A 244 42.52 -24.37 -4.32
N TYR A 245 43.70 -24.43 -3.70
CA TYR A 245 44.92 -24.92 -4.33
C TYR A 245 44.91 -26.45 -4.36
N PHE A 246 45.39 -27.02 -5.47
CA PHE A 246 45.64 -28.45 -5.61
C PHE A 246 47.07 -28.69 -6.12
N ASP A 247 47.63 -29.86 -5.80
CA ASP A 247 48.95 -30.32 -6.24
C ASP A 247 48.84 -31.06 -7.58
N ASP A 248 47.87 -31.97 -7.70
CA ASP A 248 47.59 -32.77 -8.89
C ASP A 248 46.06 -32.94 -9.10
N LEU A 249 45.62 -32.99 -10.36
CA LEU A 249 44.24 -33.28 -10.75
C LEU A 249 44.20 -34.34 -11.86
N VAL A 250 43.46 -35.43 -11.62
CA VAL A 250 43.15 -36.47 -12.61
C VAL A 250 41.63 -36.53 -12.77
N PHE A 251 41.12 -36.40 -14.00
CA PHE A 251 39.71 -36.58 -14.33
C PHE A 251 39.58 -37.50 -15.55
N ILE A 252 39.16 -38.74 -15.31
CA ILE A 252 38.90 -39.76 -16.34
C ILE A 252 37.42 -40.11 -16.30
N ALA A 253 36.71 -39.80 -17.39
CA ALA A 253 35.29 -40.06 -17.53
C ALA A 253 34.95 -40.62 -18.91
N GLY A 254 33.88 -41.40 -18.96
CA GLY A 254 33.26 -41.87 -20.21
C GLY A 254 31.80 -41.43 -20.31
N TYR A 255 31.30 -41.26 -21.53
CA TYR A 255 29.88 -41.06 -21.79
C TYR A 255 29.42 -41.98 -22.92
N LYS A 256 28.38 -42.77 -22.66
CA LYS A 256 27.80 -43.72 -23.61
C LYS A 256 26.37 -44.04 -23.23
N ASP A 257 25.48 -44.22 -24.22
CA ASP A 257 24.09 -44.64 -24.02
C ASP A 257 23.34 -43.75 -23.01
N GLN A 258 23.59 -42.44 -23.06
CA GLN A 258 23.08 -41.41 -22.14
C GLN A 258 23.50 -41.55 -20.67
N ILE A 259 24.49 -42.39 -20.36
CA ILE A 259 25.06 -42.54 -19.01
C ILE A 259 26.49 -41.99 -19.01
N ALA A 260 26.73 -40.96 -18.18
CA ALA A 260 28.08 -40.54 -17.84
C ALA A 260 28.64 -41.46 -16.73
N ARG A 261 29.90 -41.85 -16.88
CA ARG A 261 30.63 -42.74 -15.97
C ARG A 261 31.89 -42.01 -15.49
N LEU A 262 31.97 -41.77 -14.19
CA LEU A 262 33.15 -41.21 -13.54
C LEU A 262 34.04 -42.39 -13.13
N THR A 263 35.07 -42.64 -13.94
CA THR A 263 35.94 -43.82 -13.80
C THR A 263 37.02 -43.59 -12.76
N ASP A 264 37.72 -42.46 -12.85
CA ASP A 264 38.71 -42.03 -11.87
C ASP A 264 38.75 -40.50 -11.81
N VAL A 265 38.15 -39.91 -10.78
CA VAL A 265 38.19 -38.46 -10.55
C VAL A 265 38.86 -38.20 -9.21
N ARG A 266 40.05 -37.61 -9.24
CA ARG A 266 40.92 -37.43 -8.08
C ARG A 266 41.55 -36.06 -8.05
N LEU A 267 41.53 -35.45 -6.87
CA LEU A 267 42.21 -34.19 -6.59
C LEU A 267 43.14 -34.39 -5.40
N VAL A 268 44.42 -34.06 -5.56
CA VAL A 268 45.41 -34.07 -4.48
C VAL A 268 45.66 -32.64 -4.02
N SER A 269 45.66 -32.40 -2.71
CA SER A 269 46.01 -31.11 -2.10
C SER A 269 46.64 -31.33 -0.73
N GLY A 270 47.82 -30.75 -0.48
CA GLY A 270 48.60 -30.99 0.74
C GLY A 270 49.04 -32.45 0.90
N GLY A 271 49.16 -33.20 -0.20
CA GLY A 271 49.38 -34.66 -0.16
C GLY A 271 48.21 -35.47 0.43
N LYS A 272 46.99 -34.93 0.42
CA LYS A 272 45.73 -35.65 0.73
C LYS A 272 44.84 -35.71 -0.50
N GLU A 273 44.15 -36.85 -0.64
CA GLU A 273 43.49 -37.26 -1.89
C GLU A 273 41.96 -37.28 -1.68
N ALA A 274 41.24 -36.48 -2.47
CA ALA A 274 39.79 -36.51 -2.58
C ALA A 274 39.38 -37.32 -3.82
N LYS A 275 38.36 -38.17 -3.71
CA LYS A 275 37.92 -39.06 -4.81
C LYS A 275 36.42 -38.95 -5.09
N ALA A 276 36.07 -38.99 -6.36
CA ALA A 276 34.72 -39.24 -6.84
C ALA A 276 34.74 -40.39 -7.87
N SER A 277 33.77 -41.30 -7.78
CA SER A 277 33.52 -42.31 -8.81
C SER A 277 32.05 -42.74 -8.80
N GLY A 278 31.55 -43.20 -9.95
CA GLY A 278 30.16 -43.63 -10.06
C GLY A 278 29.52 -43.38 -11.43
N VAL A 279 28.19 -43.39 -11.46
CA VAL A 279 27.39 -43.26 -12.69
C VAL A 279 26.29 -42.20 -12.56
N ILE A 280 26.09 -41.45 -13.63
CA ILE A 280 25.12 -40.37 -13.74
C ILE A 280 24.32 -40.58 -15.04
N PRO A 281 23.12 -41.18 -14.96
CA PRO A 281 22.18 -41.22 -16.09
C PRO A 281 21.64 -39.81 -16.38
N LEU A 282 21.76 -39.34 -17.63
CA LEU A 282 21.24 -38.02 -18.02
C LEU A 282 19.73 -38.00 -18.22
N ASP A 283 19.11 -39.16 -18.47
CA ASP A 283 17.67 -39.37 -18.37
C ASP A 283 17.36 -40.25 -17.14
N SER A 284 16.46 -39.77 -16.28
CA SER A 284 15.95 -40.50 -15.11
C SER A 284 15.23 -41.81 -15.44
N SER A 285 14.80 -42.03 -16.69
CA SER A 285 14.21 -43.30 -17.13
C SER A 285 15.24 -44.44 -17.16
N LEU A 286 16.53 -44.12 -17.29
CA LEU A 286 17.63 -45.08 -17.42
C LEU A 286 18.19 -45.56 -16.07
N GLY A 287 17.72 -44.99 -14.97
CA GLY A 287 18.07 -45.39 -13.61
C GLY A 287 18.39 -44.20 -12.69
N SER A 288 18.69 -44.51 -11.43
CA SER A 288 19.17 -43.53 -10.47
C SER A 288 20.65 -43.21 -10.68
N MET A 289 21.03 -41.98 -10.36
CA MET A 289 22.41 -41.61 -10.04
C MET A 289 22.95 -42.52 -8.92
N ASN A 290 24.23 -42.85 -8.99
CA ASN A 290 24.96 -43.44 -7.86
C ASN A 290 26.42 -42.98 -7.94
N VAL A 291 26.76 -41.94 -7.18
CA VAL A 291 28.11 -41.36 -7.12
C VAL A 291 28.58 -41.33 -5.67
N SER A 292 29.75 -41.92 -5.44
CA SER A 292 30.42 -41.93 -4.14
C SER A 292 31.50 -40.85 -4.10
N LEU A 293 31.50 -40.03 -3.05
CA LEU A 293 32.47 -38.98 -2.76
C LEU A 293 33.17 -39.29 -1.43
N GLY A 294 34.50 -39.33 -1.47
CA GLY A 294 35.35 -39.50 -0.29
C GLY A 294 36.30 -38.33 -0.11
N LEU A 295 36.24 -37.68 1.06
CA LEU A 295 37.12 -36.58 1.49
C LEU A 295 37.82 -36.98 2.79
N SER A 296 39.09 -36.61 2.96
CA SER A 296 39.89 -36.98 4.14
C SER A 296 40.89 -35.91 4.57
N GLY A 297 41.09 -35.77 5.88
CA GLY A 297 42.01 -34.81 6.49
C GLY A 297 41.62 -33.36 6.23
N GLU A 298 42.52 -32.58 5.63
CA GLU A 298 42.29 -31.17 5.30
C GLU A 298 41.48 -30.98 4.00
N SER A 299 41.24 -32.06 3.23
CA SER A 299 40.45 -32.01 2.00
C SER A 299 38.96 -31.69 2.24
N LEU A 300 38.52 -31.52 3.49
CA LEU A 300 37.20 -30.97 3.83
C LEU A 300 36.99 -29.54 3.34
N GLY A 301 38.05 -28.78 3.06
CA GLY A 301 37.95 -27.48 2.37
C GLY A 301 37.28 -27.58 0.98
N LEU A 302 37.31 -28.77 0.36
CA LEU A 302 36.65 -29.04 -0.93
C LEU A 302 35.12 -29.15 -0.82
N VAL A 303 34.54 -29.19 0.38
CA VAL A 303 33.08 -29.06 0.58
C VAL A 303 32.59 -27.71 0.04
N ASN A 304 33.43 -26.68 0.07
CA ASN A 304 33.16 -25.35 -0.49
C ASN A 304 32.95 -25.37 -2.03
N LEU A 305 33.32 -26.46 -2.73
CA LEU A 305 33.04 -26.63 -4.16
C LEU A 305 31.56 -26.97 -4.42
N PHE A 306 30.84 -27.47 -3.41
CA PHE A 306 29.45 -27.93 -3.51
C PHE A 306 28.45 -27.02 -2.77
N THR A 307 28.91 -26.14 -1.86
CA THR A 307 28.06 -25.17 -1.16
C THR A 307 28.83 -23.90 -0.77
N ARG A 308 28.13 -22.78 -0.58
CA ARG A 308 28.68 -21.48 -0.15
C ARG A 308 28.10 -20.96 1.18
N GLU A 309 27.18 -21.70 1.80
CA GLU A 309 26.53 -21.33 3.08
C GLU A 309 27.39 -21.72 4.31
N VAL A 310 28.33 -22.64 4.10
CA VAL A 310 29.29 -23.16 5.08
C VAL A 310 30.68 -23.01 4.46
N GLU A 311 31.63 -22.48 5.25
CA GLU A 311 33.01 -22.27 4.84
C GLU A 311 33.94 -22.93 5.88
N TRP A 312 34.73 -23.90 5.43
CA TRP A 312 35.73 -24.57 6.27
C TRP A 312 36.93 -23.64 6.51
N LEU A 313 37.18 -23.27 7.78
CA LEU A 313 38.28 -22.36 8.12
C LEU A 313 39.53 -23.10 8.64
N LYS A 314 39.34 -24.20 9.38
CA LYS A 314 40.43 -25.09 9.83
C LYS A 314 39.91 -26.37 10.47
N GLY A 315 40.76 -27.38 10.55
CA GLY A 315 40.49 -28.67 11.20
C GLY A 315 40.47 -29.84 10.22
N SER A 316 40.48 -31.05 10.77
CA SER A 316 40.59 -32.31 10.02
C SER A 316 39.41 -33.24 10.29
N GLY A 317 39.04 -34.04 9.28
CA GLY A 317 38.04 -35.08 9.43
C GLY A 317 37.85 -35.87 8.15
N ASP A 318 36.92 -36.82 8.18
CA ASP A 318 36.59 -37.70 7.07
C ASP A 318 35.11 -37.55 6.72
N ALA A 319 34.82 -37.38 5.42
CA ALA A 319 33.46 -37.30 4.91
C ALA A 319 33.26 -38.35 3.82
N PHE A 320 32.18 -39.12 3.93
CA PHE A 320 31.75 -40.05 2.89
C PHE A 320 30.30 -39.76 2.51
N VAL A 321 30.08 -39.42 1.24
CA VAL A 321 28.79 -38.97 0.71
C VAL A 321 28.42 -39.80 -0.52
N ASN A 322 27.24 -40.41 -0.48
CA ASN A 322 26.61 -41.08 -1.61
C ASN A 322 25.48 -40.18 -2.16
N LEU A 323 25.58 -39.82 -3.44
CA LEU A 323 24.53 -39.14 -4.19
C LEU A 323 23.70 -40.18 -4.94
N GLN A 324 22.39 -40.19 -4.67
CA GLN A 324 21.42 -41.13 -5.23
C GLN A 324 20.19 -40.37 -5.77
N GLY A 325 19.21 -41.07 -6.35
CA GLY A 325 18.01 -40.44 -6.92
C GLY A 325 18.24 -39.93 -8.34
N SER A 326 17.63 -38.80 -8.70
CA SER A 326 17.67 -38.25 -10.07
C SER A 326 18.43 -36.92 -10.13
N ILE A 327 18.83 -36.47 -11.32
CA ILE A 327 19.47 -35.14 -11.50
C ILE A 327 18.54 -34.00 -11.05
N SER A 328 17.22 -34.17 -11.20
CA SER A 328 16.20 -33.20 -10.80
C SER A 328 15.78 -33.30 -9.33
N ASP A 329 16.07 -34.41 -8.66
CA ASP A 329 15.74 -34.69 -7.26
C ASP A 329 16.79 -35.66 -6.66
N PRO A 330 17.96 -35.13 -6.22
CA PRO A 330 19.05 -35.93 -5.70
C PRO A 330 18.91 -36.20 -4.19
N ILE A 331 18.91 -37.47 -3.82
CA ILE A 331 18.92 -37.93 -2.43
C ILE A 331 20.38 -38.01 -1.96
N ILE A 332 20.75 -37.16 -1.00
CA ILE A 332 22.09 -37.09 -0.43
C ILE A 332 22.12 -37.87 0.89
N ASN A 333 22.91 -38.94 0.94
CA ASN A 333 23.13 -39.75 2.16
C ASN A 333 24.62 -39.80 2.47
N GLY A 334 25.02 -39.59 3.73
CA GLY A 334 26.44 -39.63 4.08
C GLY A 334 26.71 -39.52 5.57
N ASN A 335 27.99 -39.71 5.93
CA ASN A 335 28.51 -39.48 7.28
C ASN A 335 29.66 -38.48 7.22
N LEU A 336 29.74 -37.62 8.23
CA LEU A 336 30.73 -36.54 8.36
C LEU A 336 31.32 -36.60 9.77
N ASN A 337 32.55 -37.10 9.88
CA ASN A 337 33.29 -37.19 11.14
C ASN A 337 34.31 -36.06 11.21
N ILE A 338 34.18 -35.19 12.20
CA ILE A 338 34.97 -33.96 12.37
C ILE A 338 35.56 -33.94 13.79
N GLN A 339 36.81 -33.50 13.92
CA GLN A 339 37.44 -33.24 15.23
C GLN A 339 38.15 -31.86 15.22
N ASP A 340 37.99 -31.11 16.32
CA ASP A 340 38.62 -29.80 16.59
C ASP A 340 38.57 -28.77 15.44
N ALA A 341 37.47 -28.72 14.70
CA ALA A 341 37.30 -27.80 13.58
C ALA A 341 36.85 -26.38 13.97
N GLN A 342 37.17 -25.44 13.08
CA GLN A 342 36.65 -24.08 13.00
C GLN A 342 35.87 -23.92 11.68
N ILE A 343 34.59 -23.54 11.79
CA ILE A 343 33.64 -23.52 10.67
C ILE A 343 32.90 -22.19 10.68
N TYR A 344 32.84 -21.48 9.55
CA TYR A 344 31.96 -20.33 9.38
C TYR A 344 30.64 -20.76 8.73
N VAL A 345 29.53 -20.24 9.25
CA VAL A 345 28.18 -20.46 8.71
C VAL A 345 27.54 -19.10 8.52
N ALA A 346 27.13 -18.78 7.29
CA ALA A 346 26.74 -17.42 6.90
C ALA A 346 25.61 -16.83 7.76
N ALA A 347 24.67 -17.68 8.21
CA ALA A 347 23.56 -17.29 9.07
C ALA A 347 23.95 -16.89 10.51
N LEU A 348 25.14 -17.27 10.99
CA LEU A 348 25.60 -17.01 12.37
C LEU A 348 26.49 -15.76 12.50
N GLY A 349 27.06 -15.27 11.39
CA GLY A 349 27.84 -14.03 11.35
C GLY A 349 29.17 -14.04 12.12
N LYS A 350 29.55 -15.18 12.72
CA LYS A 350 30.85 -15.45 13.34
C LYS A 350 31.22 -16.93 13.16
N PRO A 351 32.52 -17.29 13.12
CA PRO A 351 32.96 -18.68 13.17
C PRO A 351 32.51 -19.40 14.45
N LEU A 352 32.24 -20.69 14.31
CA LEU A 352 32.16 -21.65 15.41
C LEU A 352 33.54 -22.31 15.57
N GLU A 353 33.92 -22.64 16.81
CA GLU A 353 35.21 -23.23 17.18
C GLU A 353 35.02 -24.47 18.04
N LYS A 354 35.91 -25.47 17.88
CA LYS A 354 35.92 -26.75 18.63
C LYS A 354 34.61 -27.54 18.50
N VAL A 355 34.08 -27.56 17.28
CA VAL A 355 32.78 -28.16 16.96
C VAL A 355 32.90 -29.68 16.86
N ASN A 356 32.17 -30.41 17.70
CA ASN A 356 31.98 -31.86 17.61
C ASN A 356 30.46 -32.12 17.50
N VAL A 357 29.99 -32.53 16.32
CA VAL A 357 28.55 -32.50 15.95
C VAL A 357 28.20 -33.67 15.02
N ASN A 358 26.96 -34.17 15.13
CA ASN A 358 26.38 -35.18 14.25
C ASN A 358 24.90 -34.79 13.99
N ILE A 359 24.43 -34.77 12.72
CA ILE A 359 23.19 -34.08 12.31
C ILE A 359 22.37 -34.89 11.29
N ALA A 360 21.04 -34.82 11.41
CA ALA A 360 20.06 -35.07 10.35
C ALA A 360 19.08 -33.88 10.27
N MET A 361 18.43 -33.63 9.11
CA MET A 361 17.67 -32.40 8.85
C MET A 361 16.28 -32.63 8.23
N SER A 362 15.30 -31.79 8.57
CA SER A 362 14.03 -31.64 7.82
C SER A 362 13.24 -30.38 8.21
N ASN A 363 12.92 -29.50 7.25
CA ASN A 363 11.71 -28.63 7.15
C ASN A 363 11.89 -27.55 6.06
N HIS A 364 10.80 -27.15 5.37
CA HIS A 364 10.83 -26.20 4.25
C HIS A 364 9.92 -24.99 4.47
N TYR A 365 10.30 -23.81 3.94
CA TYR A 365 9.47 -22.61 3.86
C TYR A 365 9.81 -21.75 2.64
N VAL A 366 8.89 -20.87 2.21
CA VAL A 366 9.12 -19.94 1.08
C VAL A 366 8.91 -18.49 1.51
N LYS A 367 9.88 -17.63 1.22
CA LYS A 367 9.88 -16.21 1.61
C LYS A 367 9.68 -15.30 0.40
N ILE A 368 8.61 -14.50 0.40
CA ILE A 368 8.30 -13.54 -0.67
C ILE A 368 8.41 -12.10 -0.14
N ASN A 369 9.45 -11.38 -0.57
CA ASN A 369 9.67 -9.99 -0.15
C ASN A 369 8.70 -9.03 -0.87
N ARG A 370 8.02 -8.16 -0.09
CA ARG A 370 7.03 -7.15 -0.53
C ARG A 370 5.66 -7.69 -0.97
N ALA A 371 5.26 -8.86 -0.46
CA ALA A 371 3.92 -9.40 -0.66
C ALA A 371 2.88 -8.64 0.19
N GLU A 372 1.71 -8.34 -0.40
CA GLU A 372 0.56 -7.71 0.25
C GLU A 372 -0.76 -8.31 -0.29
N VAL A 373 -1.87 -8.09 0.44
CA VAL A 373 -3.25 -8.47 0.04
C VAL A 373 -3.36 -9.96 -0.37
N VAL A 374 -3.09 -10.88 0.55
CA VAL A 374 -3.14 -12.33 0.26
C VAL A 374 -4.60 -12.84 0.23
N GLN A 375 -4.93 -13.67 -0.76
CA GLN A 375 -6.14 -14.51 -0.79
C GLN A 375 -5.75 -15.97 -1.03
N PHE A 376 -6.61 -16.90 -0.60
CA PHE A 376 -6.45 -18.34 -0.81
C PHE A 376 -7.61 -18.87 -1.66
N SER A 377 -7.38 -19.95 -2.41
CA SER A 377 -8.46 -20.71 -3.05
C SER A 377 -9.34 -21.39 -1.99
N ALA A 378 -10.62 -21.64 -2.32
CA ALA A 378 -11.54 -22.32 -1.41
C ALA A 378 -11.08 -23.74 -1.00
N ASP A 379 -10.21 -24.38 -1.81
CA ASP A 379 -9.61 -25.68 -1.50
C ASP A 379 -8.24 -25.59 -0.80
N SER A 380 -7.78 -24.38 -0.47
CA SER A 380 -6.48 -24.06 0.14
C SER A 380 -5.23 -24.57 -0.60
N LYS A 381 -5.32 -25.00 -1.86
CA LYS A 381 -4.14 -25.43 -2.65
C LYS A 381 -3.38 -24.26 -3.27
N TYR A 382 -4.00 -23.10 -3.42
CA TYR A 382 -3.40 -21.93 -4.05
C TYR A 382 -3.49 -20.68 -3.17
N ALA A 383 -2.43 -19.87 -3.22
CA ALA A 383 -2.42 -18.50 -2.69
C ALA A 383 -2.13 -17.49 -3.80
N ALA A 384 -2.79 -16.34 -3.75
CA ALA A 384 -2.62 -15.21 -4.66
C ALA A 384 -2.34 -13.94 -3.86
N PHE A 385 -1.37 -13.12 -4.27
CA PHE A 385 -0.94 -11.91 -3.55
C PHE A 385 -0.35 -10.86 -4.49
N ALA A 386 -0.49 -9.58 -4.13
CA ALA A 386 0.21 -8.49 -4.81
C ALA A 386 1.68 -8.40 -4.33
N ILE A 387 2.59 -7.97 -5.20
CA ILE A 387 4.02 -7.74 -4.91
C ILE A 387 4.33 -6.29 -5.28
N LYS A 388 4.67 -5.45 -4.29
CA LYS A 388 4.94 -4.03 -4.52
C LYS A 388 6.25 -3.79 -5.29
N PRO A 389 6.34 -2.77 -6.17
CA PRO A 389 7.60 -2.32 -6.76
C PRO A 389 8.58 -1.79 -5.68
N PHE A 390 9.87 -1.71 -5.99
CA PHE A 390 10.82 -1.17 -5.02
C PHE A 390 10.63 0.34 -4.84
N TYR A 391 10.78 0.82 -3.59
CA TYR A 391 10.67 2.26 -3.27
C TYR A 391 11.67 3.13 -4.05
N ALA A 392 12.85 2.59 -4.39
CA ALA A 392 13.82 3.27 -5.24
C ALA A 392 13.25 3.57 -6.63
N ASP A 393 12.58 2.60 -7.26
CA ASP A 393 12.04 2.73 -8.61
C ASP A 393 10.85 3.70 -8.65
N THR A 394 9.92 3.58 -7.69
CA THR A 394 8.76 4.49 -7.62
C THR A 394 9.18 5.91 -7.27
N ARG A 395 10.19 6.10 -6.40
CA ARG A 395 10.81 7.41 -6.16
C ARG A 395 11.48 7.96 -7.42
N GLN A 396 12.22 7.15 -8.18
CA GLN A 396 12.86 7.58 -9.43
C GLN A 396 11.83 7.90 -10.54
N ALA A 397 10.73 7.16 -10.64
CA ALA A 397 9.64 7.44 -11.57
C ALA A 397 8.92 8.75 -11.21
N LYS A 398 8.64 8.99 -9.92
CA LYS A 398 8.12 10.27 -9.42
C LYS A 398 9.09 11.43 -9.71
N ILE A 399 10.41 11.26 -9.52
CA ILE A 399 11.44 12.26 -9.88
C ILE A 399 11.43 12.57 -11.39
N LYS A 400 11.37 11.54 -12.23
CA LYS A 400 11.37 11.69 -13.71
C LYS A 400 10.06 12.24 -14.28
N LYS A 401 9.04 12.48 -13.45
CA LYS A 401 7.65 12.79 -13.86
C LYS A 401 7.09 11.76 -14.87
N THR A 402 7.53 10.51 -14.74
CA THR A 402 7.02 9.37 -15.51
C THR A 402 5.51 9.26 -15.30
N LYS A 403 4.73 9.06 -16.36
CA LYS A 403 3.25 9.01 -16.23
C LYS A 403 2.83 7.80 -15.38
N SER A 404 1.68 7.88 -14.71
CA SER A 404 1.20 6.82 -13.81
C SER A 404 1.08 5.44 -14.49
N ASP A 405 0.74 5.39 -15.78
CA ASP A 405 0.75 4.16 -16.58
C ASP A 405 2.17 3.71 -16.97
N GLU A 406 3.12 4.63 -17.14
CA GLU A 406 4.54 4.37 -17.40
C GLU A 406 5.36 3.98 -16.15
N MET A 407 4.82 4.16 -14.94
CA MET A 407 5.50 3.77 -13.69
C MET A 407 5.59 2.25 -13.52
N THR A 408 6.55 1.80 -12.70
CA THR A 408 6.60 0.43 -12.18
C THR A 408 5.35 0.14 -11.36
N LYS A 409 4.73 -1.02 -11.60
CA LYS A 409 3.45 -1.43 -11.00
C LYS A 409 3.61 -2.65 -10.10
N ASP A 410 2.58 -2.92 -9.31
CA ASP A 410 2.42 -4.16 -8.57
C ASP A 410 2.39 -5.36 -9.53
N SER A 411 2.86 -6.51 -9.04
CA SER A 411 2.84 -7.79 -9.77
C SER A 411 2.07 -8.83 -8.95
N LEU A 412 1.28 -9.67 -9.59
CA LEU A 412 0.61 -10.79 -8.91
C LEU A 412 1.60 -11.94 -8.74
N GLY A 413 1.72 -12.49 -7.54
CA GLY A 413 2.26 -13.82 -7.32
C GLY A 413 1.12 -14.82 -7.12
N ILE A 414 1.21 -15.97 -7.81
CA ILE A 414 0.35 -17.13 -7.62
C ILE A 414 1.25 -18.26 -7.14
N THR A 415 0.96 -18.84 -5.98
CA THR A 415 1.73 -19.94 -5.38
C THR A 415 0.86 -21.18 -5.27
N ASN A 416 1.35 -22.31 -5.77
CA ASN A 416 0.81 -23.62 -5.42
C ASN A 416 1.42 -24.02 -4.07
N LEU A 417 0.57 -24.24 -3.07
CA LEU A 417 0.98 -24.50 -1.68
C LEU A 417 1.38 -25.95 -1.42
N THR A 418 1.10 -26.87 -2.37
CA THR A 418 1.52 -28.27 -2.33
C THR A 418 2.92 -28.46 -2.93
N SER A 419 3.21 -27.83 -4.08
CA SER A 419 4.52 -27.91 -4.76
C SER A 419 5.47 -26.75 -4.44
N LEU A 420 5.02 -25.77 -3.64
CA LEU A 420 5.74 -24.53 -3.28
C LEU A 420 6.17 -23.65 -4.49
N SER A 421 5.72 -23.96 -5.70
CA SER A 421 6.08 -23.25 -6.93
C SER A 421 5.34 -21.91 -7.06
N ILE A 422 6.05 -20.85 -7.47
CA ILE A 422 5.50 -19.49 -7.61
C ILE A 422 5.56 -19.02 -9.07
N VAL A 423 4.40 -18.69 -9.65
CA VAL A 423 4.26 -17.92 -10.89
C VAL A 423 4.15 -16.43 -10.54
N LYS A 424 4.85 -15.55 -11.26
CA LYS A 424 4.77 -14.09 -11.09
C LYS A 424 4.30 -13.44 -12.38
N ILE A 425 3.19 -12.71 -12.30
CA ILE A 425 2.55 -12.02 -13.42
C ILE A 425 2.76 -10.50 -13.21
N PRO A 426 3.54 -9.82 -14.06
CA PRO A 426 3.83 -8.40 -13.88
C PRO A 426 2.60 -7.54 -14.16
N ARG A 427 2.56 -6.32 -13.59
CA ARG A 427 1.57 -5.28 -13.92
C ARG A 427 0.13 -5.75 -13.74
N VAL A 428 -0.24 -6.13 -12.51
CA VAL A 428 -1.61 -6.54 -12.13
C VAL A 428 -2.23 -5.50 -11.19
N LYS A 429 -3.48 -5.13 -11.48
CA LYS A 429 -4.30 -4.10 -10.81
C LYS A 429 -5.18 -4.65 -9.70
N SER A 430 -5.77 -5.84 -9.90
CA SER A 430 -6.61 -6.52 -8.90
C SER A 430 -6.74 -8.02 -9.20
N PHE A 431 -7.18 -8.81 -8.21
CA PHE A 431 -7.54 -10.23 -8.40
C PHE A 431 -8.58 -10.68 -7.36
N LYS A 432 -9.34 -11.74 -7.70
CA LYS A 432 -10.36 -12.36 -6.84
C LYS A 432 -10.44 -13.87 -7.09
N PHE A 433 -10.56 -14.65 -6.02
CA PHE A 433 -11.20 -15.98 -6.05
C PHE A 433 -12.72 -15.85 -5.89
N PRO A 434 -13.53 -16.82 -6.38
CA PRO A 434 -14.93 -17.00 -5.96
C PRO A 434 -15.00 -17.58 -4.54
N GLU A 435 -16.16 -17.46 -3.88
CA GLU A 435 -16.33 -17.82 -2.46
C GLU A 435 -16.20 -19.33 -2.21
N ASN A 436 -16.82 -20.17 -3.05
CA ASN A 436 -16.81 -21.63 -2.91
C ASN A 436 -16.12 -22.38 -4.07
N GLY A 437 -15.62 -21.65 -5.09
CA GLY A 437 -14.98 -22.26 -6.26
C GLY A 437 -13.47 -22.48 -6.07
N GLY A 438 -13.04 -23.74 -5.94
CA GLY A 438 -11.66 -24.08 -5.56
C GLY A 438 -10.56 -23.81 -6.60
N SER A 439 -10.88 -23.67 -7.90
CA SER A 439 -9.88 -23.74 -8.98
C SER A 439 -9.81 -22.55 -9.93
N ILE A 440 -10.69 -21.55 -9.79
CA ILE A 440 -10.76 -20.39 -10.70
C ILE A 440 -10.21 -19.14 -10.01
N LEU A 441 -9.28 -18.44 -10.67
CA LEU A 441 -8.77 -17.13 -10.26
C LEU A 441 -9.00 -16.13 -11.40
N ALA A 442 -9.61 -14.99 -11.10
CA ALA A 442 -9.69 -13.87 -12.05
C ALA A 442 -8.76 -12.74 -11.62
N TYR A 443 -7.93 -12.21 -12.53
CA TYR A 443 -7.02 -11.11 -12.29
C TYR A 443 -7.02 -10.09 -13.44
N GLN A 444 -6.98 -8.81 -13.08
CA GLN A 444 -7.09 -7.68 -14.00
C GLN A 444 -5.71 -7.02 -14.16
N LEU A 445 -5.23 -6.86 -15.38
CA LEU A 445 -3.96 -6.22 -15.67
C LEU A 445 -3.98 -4.70 -15.44
N GLU A 446 -2.80 -4.11 -15.42
CA GLU A 446 -2.57 -2.68 -15.65
C GLU A 446 -2.45 -2.39 -17.15
N LYS A 447 -2.61 -1.13 -17.54
CA LYS A 447 -2.61 -0.69 -18.93
C LYS A 447 -1.29 -1.00 -19.65
N LEU A 448 -1.36 -1.44 -20.91
CA LEU A 448 -0.18 -1.67 -21.77
C LEU A 448 0.55 -0.35 -22.12
N LEU A 449 1.87 -0.44 -22.33
CA LEU A 449 2.72 0.69 -22.68
C LEU A 449 2.70 0.95 -24.20
N ASP A 450 2.37 2.19 -24.61
CA ASP A 450 2.29 2.61 -26.02
C ASP A 450 3.71 2.93 -26.56
N THR A 451 4.46 1.88 -26.91
CA THR A 451 5.87 1.96 -27.35
C THR A 451 6.07 2.67 -28.69
N ALA A 452 5.02 2.81 -29.50
CA ALA A 452 5.09 3.34 -30.87
C ALA A 452 5.39 4.85 -30.97
N LYS A 453 5.23 5.62 -29.88
CA LYS A 453 5.31 7.10 -29.92
C LYS A 453 6.72 7.70 -29.83
N LYS A 454 7.79 6.92 -29.91
CA LYS A 454 9.18 7.42 -29.75
C LYS A 454 9.88 7.94 -31.03
N ALA A 455 9.13 8.18 -32.11
CA ALA A 455 9.67 8.67 -33.38
C ALA A 455 9.00 9.98 -33.86
N SER A 456 9.47 11.14 -33.39
CA SER A 456 9.44 12.46 -34.08
C SER A 456 9.86 13.62 -33.14
N SER A 457 10.13 14.80 -33.71
CA SER A 457 10.47 16.08 -33.04
C SER A 457 11.71 16.10 -32.11
N GLN A 458 12.89 16.27 -32.74
CA GLN A 458 13.93 17.14 -32.18
C GLN A 458 13.62 18.62 -32.53
N THR A 459 14.38 19.57 -31.94
CA THR A 459 14.17 21.04 -31.90
C THR A 459 13.04 21.47 -30.94
N THR A 460 13.22 22.44 -30.03
CA THR A 460 14.41 23.26 -29.68
C THR A 460 14.39 23.62 -28.18
N LEU A 461 15.57 23.80 -27.56
CA LEU A 461 15.70 24.31 -26.18
C LEU A 461 15.73 25.84 -26.16
N PRO A 462 15.29 26.48 -25.07
CA PRO A 462 16.32 27.12 -24.22
C PRO A 462 16.09 27.06 -22.69
N ILE A 463 17.19 26.74 -21.99
CA ILE A 463 17.65 27.33 -20.70
C ILE A 463 16.94 26.91 -19.38
N LYS A 464 17.76 26.79 -18.32
CA LYS A 464 17.44 26.31 -16.96
C LYS A 464 17.16 27.45 -15.95
N LYS A 465 16.62 27.08 -14.78
CA LYS A 465 17.31 27.30 -13.49
C LYS A 465 16.94 26.23 -12.45
N ASP A 466 17.81 26.01 -11.46
CA ASP A 466 17.82 24.85 -10.55
C ASP A 466 17.40 25.21 -9.09
N LYS A 467 17.41 24.20 -8.17
CA LYS A 467 17.10 24.18 -6.70
C LYS A 467 15.72 23.61 -6.32
N GLU A 468 15.59 22.56 -5.47
CA GLU A 468 15.95 22.38 -4.03
C GLU A 468 14.99 23.18 -3.10
N ASP A 469 14.28 22.63 -2.09
CA ASP A 469 14.33 21.25 -1.56
C ASP A 469 13.05 20.79 -0.78
N TYR A 470 12.81 19.47 -0.78
CA TYR A 470 12.08 18.59 0.18
C TYR A 470 10.80 19.00 1.00
N PHE A 471 9.94 17.99 1.23
CA PHE A 471 8.82 17.88 2.21
C PHE A 471 7.44 18.53 1.93
N LEU A 472 6.85 18.29 0.76
CA LEU A 472 5.38 18.15 0.65
C LEU A 472 5.01 17.00 -0.29
N ALA A 473 4.30 16.00 0.25
CA ALA A 473 3.67 14.92 -0.51
C ALA A 473 2.17 15.20 -0.69
N ASN A 474 1.83 16.32 -1.33
CA ASN A 474 0.47 16.62 -1.74
C ASN A 474 0.07 15.72 -2.91
N GLU A 475 -0.45 14.53 -2.62
CA GLU A 475 -1.28 13.81 -3.59
C GLU A 475 -2.68 14.45 -3.57
N GLU A 476 -2.89 15.44 -4.44
CA GLU A 476 -4.24 15.94 -4.73
C GLU A 476 -5.12 14.79 -5.24
N PRO A 477 -6.42 14.74 -4.86
CA PRO A 477 -7.36 13.76 -5.40
C PRO A 477 -7.67 14.11 -6.86
N GLY A 478 -6.81 13.64 -7.77
CA GLY A 478 -6.83 14.02 -9.18
C GLY A 478 -8.18 13.79 -9.86
N ALA A 479 -8.70 14.83 -10.51
CA ALA A 479 -9.95 14.78 -11.25
C ALA A 479 -9.91 13.68 -12.34
N GLY A 480 -10.72 12.64 -12.14
CA GLY A 480 -10.58 11.38 -12.88
C GLY A 480 -11.08 11.45 -14.33
N SER A 481 -10.19 11.74 -15.29
CA SER A 481 -10.40 11.32 -16.67
C SER A 481 -10.52 9.79 -16.71
N LYS A 482 -11.69 9.26 -17.08
CA LYS A 482 -11.92 7.80 -17.12
C LYS A 482 -11.01 7.16 -18.16
N GLN A 483 -10.01 6.41 -17.70
CA GLN A 483 -9.19 5.60 -18.58
C GLN A 483 -10.05 4.50 -19.22
N ASP A 484 -9.74 4.10 -20.46
CA ASP A 484 -10.19 2.81 -20.99
C ASP A 484 -9.81 1.72 -19.96
N GLY A 485 -10.69 0.75 -19.74
CA GLY A 485 -10.46 -0.35 -18.81
C GLY A 485 -9.27 -1.23 -19.22
N THR A 486 -8.98 -2.23 -18.41
CA THR A 486 -7.81 -3.10 -18.58
C THR A 486 -8.19 -4.57 -18.60
N ASP A 487 -7.35 -5.38 -19.24
CA ASP A 487 -7.69 -6.76 -19.59
C ASP A 487 -7.82 -7.65 -18.34
N LEU A 488 -8.94 -8.36 -18.24
CA LEU A 488 -9.24 -9.34 -17.19
C LEU A 488 -8.95 -10.74 -17.72
N ILE A 489 -8.09 -11.49 -17.04
CA ILE A 489 -7.85 -12.90 -17.31
C ILE A 489 -8.59 -13.72 -16.26
N VAL A 490 -9.39 -14.68 -16.71
CA VAL A 490 -9.93 -15.76 -15.88
C VAL A 490 -9.09 -17.00 -16.13
N LYS A 491 -8.47 -17.54 -15.09
CA LYS A 491 -7.57 -18.70 -15.16
C LYS A 491 -8.12 -19.86 -14.34
N ASN A 492 -8.16 -21.05 -14.94
CA ASN A 492 -8.29 -22.30 -14.21
C ASN A 492 -6.88 -22.75 -13.77
N LEU A 493 -6.65 -22.83 -12.45
CA LEU A 493 -5.35 -23.13 -11.87
C LEU A 493 -4.98 -24.62 -11.94
N ILE A 494 -5.95 -25.51 -12.17
CA ILE A 494 -5.73 -26.95 -12.33
C ILE A 494 -5.38 -27.29 -13.79
N THR A 495 -6.15 -26.78 -14.75
CA THR A 495 -5.94 -27.08 -16.18
C THR A 495 -4.99 -26.11 -16.89
N GLY A 496 -4.63 -25.01 -16.25
CA GLY A 496 -3.81 -23.93 -16.82
C GLY A 496 -4.54 -23.05 -17.84
N VAL A 497 -5.78 -23.38 -18.22
CA VAL A 497 -6.56 -22.67 -19.25
C VAL A 497 -6.87 -21.24 -18.82
N GLU A 498 -6.60 -20.29 -19.72
CA GLU A 498 -6.86 -18.85 -19.53
C GLU A 498 -7.89 -18.32 -20.54
N LYS A 499 -8.75 -17.40 -20.10
CA LYS A 499 -9.69 -16.64 -20.94
C LYS A 499 -9.51 -15.15 -20.67
N THR A 500 -9.15 -14.39 -21.70
CA THR A 500 -8.96 -12.93 -21.59
C THR A 500 -10.19 -12.17 -22.08
N PHE A 501 -10.65 -11.21 -21.29
CA PHE A 501 -11.67 -10.22 -21.64
C PHE A 501 -11.04 -8.83 -21.63
N LYS A 502 -11.04 -8.14 -22.77
CA LYS A 502 -10.37 -6.83 -22.89
C LYS A 502 -11.15 -5.70 -22.21
N TYR A 503 -10.43 -4.64 -21.82
CA TYR A 503 -10.99 -3.35 -21.40
C TYR A 503 -11.99 -3.37 -20.23
N VAL A 504 -11.82 -4.29 -19.28
CA VAL A 504 -12.69 -4.44 -18.11
C VAL A 504 -12.48 -3.31 -17.09
N SER A 505 -13.57 -2.82 -16.47
CA SER A 505 -13.52 -1.85 -15.36
C SER A 505 -13.68 -2.50 -13.98
N ASP A 506 -14.74 -3.30 -13.79
CA ASP A 506 -15.11 -4.01 -12.55
C ASP A 506 -15.72 -5.39 -12.87
N TYR A 507 -15.69 -6.34 -11.92
CA TYR A 507 -16.15 -7.72 -12.07
C TYR A 507 -16.47 -8.40 -10.73
N ALA A 508 -17.36 -9.40 -10.73
CA ALA A 508 -17.69 -10.23 -9.57
C ALA A 508 -18.05 -11.67 -9.98
N PHE A 509 -17.94 -12.60 -9.03
CA PHE A 509 -18.42 -13.97 -9.18
C PHE A 509 -19.75 -14.19 -8.45
N SER A 510 -20.52 -15.19 -8.86
CA SER A 510 -21.52 -15.85 -8.02
C SER A 510 -20.85 -16.60 -6.86
N LYS A 511 -21.60 -16.94 -5.80
CA LYS A 511 -21.05 -17.64 -4.61
C LYS A 511 -20.41 -18.99 -4.93
N ASP A 512 -21.00 -19.72 -5.86
CA ASP A 512 -20.50 -21.02 -6.36
C ASP A 512 -19.34 -20.89 -7.37
N GLY A 513 -19.05 -19.67 -7.85
CA GLY A 513 -18.07 -19.41 -8.89
C GLY A 513 -18.46 -19.85 -10.31
N LYS A 514 -19.67 -20.40 -10.53
CA LYS A 514 -20.16 -20.84 -11.86
C LYS A 514 -20.41 -19.70 -12.82
N GLN A 515 -20.67 -18.50 -12.30
CA GLN A 515 -20.92 -17.29 -13.07
C GLN A 515 -19.94 -16.20 -12.69
N MET A 516 -19.51 -15.41 -13.68
CA MET A 516 -18.74 -14.19 -13.47
C MET A 516 -19.35 -13.05 -14.30
N VAL A 517 -19.78 -11.99 -13.64
CA VAL A 517 -20.22 -10.75 -14.29
C VAL A 517 -19.04 -9.78 -14.41
N PHE A 518 -18.93 -9.08 -15.54
CA PHE A 518 -17.95 -8.01 -15.71
C PHE A 518 -18.47 -6.84 -16.55
N ALA A 519 -17.97 -5.65 -16.25
CA ALA A 519 -18.16 -4.44 -17.05
C ALA A 519 -16.96 -4.22 -17.98
N SER A 520 -17.19 -3.96 -19.26
CA SER A 520 -16.16 -3.49 -20.19
C SER A 520 -16.47 -2.08 -20.68
N THR A 521 -15.45 -1.21 -20.70
CA THR A 521 -15.57 0.15 -21.23
C THR A 521 -15.58 0.19 -22.77
N GLY A 522 -15.23 -0.93 -23.43
CA GLY A 522 -14.75 -0.94 -24.82
C GLY A 522 -13.52 -0.05 -25.00
N SER A 523 -13.12 0.20 -26.25
CA SER A 523 -12.09 1.19 -26.58
C SER A 523 -12.47 2.01 -27.81
N LYS A 524 -11.93 3.24 -27.89
CA LYS A 524 -11.98 4.07 -29.10
C LYS A 524 -10.95 3.62 -30.17
N LYS A 525 -9.93 2.83 -29.78
CA LYS A 525 -8.88 2.31 -30.69
C LYS A 525 -9.28 0.96 -31.30
N ASP A 526 -9.77 0.03 -30.49
CA ASP A 526 -10.16 -1.31 -30.91
C ASP A 526 -11.69 -1.37 -31.12
N LYS A 527 -12.14 -1.37 -32.39
CA LYS A 527 -13.59 -1.47 -32.73
C LYS A 527 -14.19 -2.87 -32.50
N THR A 528 -13.37 -3.87 -32.18
CA THR A 528 -13.83 -5.22 -31.79
C THR A 528 -13.97 -5.38 -30.28
N ALA A 529 -13.57 -4.36 -29.51
CA ALA A 529 -13.69 -4.35 -28.07
C ALA A 529 -15.17 -4.29 -27.62
N LEU A 530 -15.66 -5.39 -27.06
CA LEU A 530 -16.94 -5.48 -26.36
C LEU A 530 -17.09 -4.31 -25.36
N ASN A 531 -18.28 -3.70 -25.29
CA ASN A 531 -18.60 -2.62 -24.35
C ASN A 531 -19.95 -2.87 -23.65
N GLY A 532 -20.07 -2.42 -22.40
CA GLY A 532 -21.25 -2.64 -21.56
C GLY A 532 -21.00 -3.71 -20.49
N VAL A 533 -21.99 -4.58 -20.22
CA VAL A 533 -21.95 -5.56 -19.14
C VAL A 533 -22.21 -6.97 -19.68
N PHE A 534 -21.44 -7.93 -19.20
CA PHE A 534 -21.42 -9.31 -19.68
C PHE A 534 -21.45 -10.31 -18.53
N LEU A 535 -22.05 -11.48 -18.78
CA LEU A 535 -22.13 -12.59 -17.85
C LEU A 535 -21.48 -13.82 -18.49
N TYR A 536 -20.43 -14.34 -17.85
CA TYR A 536 -19.64 -15.47 -18.31
C TYR A 536 -19.90 -16.69 -17.42
N ASN A 537 -20.24 -17.83 -18.02
CA ASN A 537 -20.31 -19.10 -17.31
C ASN A 537 -18.92 -19.76 -17.31
N THR A 538 -18.41 -20.10 -16.12
CA THR A 538 -17.05 -20.60 -15.92
C THR A 538 -16.90 -22.10 -16.15
N GLU A 539 -18.01 -22.86 -16.14
CA GLU A 539 -18.02 -24.31 -16.34
C GLU A 539 -18.06 -24.69 -17.83
N ASN A 540 -18.90 -24.01 -18.62
CA ASN A 540 -19.10 -24.28 -20.05
C ASN A 540 -18.54 -23.20 -20.99
N GLY A 541 -18.02 -22.09 -20.46
CA GLY A 541 -17.36 -21.04 -21.23
C GLY A 541 -18.28 -20.13 -22.05
N THR A 542 -19.60 -20.21 -21.88
CA THR A 542 -20.57 -19.34 -22.60
C THR A 542 -20.55 -17.90 -22.08
N LEU A 543 -20.87 -16.94 -22.97
CA LEU A 543 -20.85 -15.50 -22.68
C LEU A 543 -22.16 -14.84 -23.13
N LYS A 544 -22.91 -14.28 -22.18
CA LYS A 544 -24.17 -13.54 -22.41
C LYS A 544 -23.91 -12.04 -22.27
N THR A 545 -24.54 -11.22 -23.12
CA THR A 545 -24.40 -9.75 -23.09
C THR A 545 -25.60 -9.12 -22.40
N LEU A 546 -25.42 -8.62 -21.18
CA LEU A 546 -26.49 -8.05 -20.37
C LEU A 546 -26.81 -6.60 -20.75
N VAL A 547 -25.79 -5.79 -21.04
CA VAL A 547 -25.94 -4.37 -21.42
C VAL A 547 -25.02 -4.06 -22.59
N LYS A 548 -25.53 -3.36 -23.61
CA LYS A 548 -24.81 -3.01 -24.86
C LYS A 548 -24.40 -1.53 -24.96
N THR A 549 -24.89 -0.67 -24.07
CA THR A 549 -24.53 0.75 -24.04
C THR A 549 -23.19 0.99 -23.35
N LYS A 550 -22.55 2.13 -23.61
CA LYS A 550 -21.35 2.55 -22.88
C LYS A 550 -21.74 3.28 -21.59
N GLY A 551 -21.14 2.87 -20.49
CA GLY A 551 -21.34 3.46 -19.16
C GLY A 551 -20.25 3.00 -18.20
N ASN A 552 -20.36 3.42 -16.94
CA ASN A 552 -19.54 3.00 -15.83
C ASN A 552 -20.38 2.09 -14.93
N TYR A 553 -20.08 0.79 -14.93
CA TYR A 553 -20.87 -0.24 -14.26
C TYR A 553 -20.03 -0.89 -13.15
N LYS A 554 -20.61 -1.02 -11.95
CA LYS A 554 -19.90 -1.42 -10.73
C LYS A 554 -20.85 -2.00 -9.66
N SER A 555 -20.27 -2.47 -8.56
CA SER A 555 -21.02 -2.92 -7.36
C SER A 555 -21.99 -4.05 -7.66
N PHE A 556 -21.54 -5.02 -8.47
CA PHE A 556 -22.28 -6.23 -8.81
C PHE A 556 -22.61 -7.07 -7.57
N VAL A 557 -23.86 -7.48 -7.44
CA VAL A 557 -24.34 -8.40 -6.40
C VAL A 557 -25.28 -9.43 -7.02
N PHE A 558 -25.05 -10.71 -6.71
CA PHE A 558 -25.99 -11.81 -6.98
C PHE A 558 -26.89 -12.02 -5.77
N ASP A 559 -28.04 -12.67 -5.95
CA ASP A 559 -28.82 -13.24 -4.86
C ASP A 559 -28.18 -14.55 -4.32
N GLU A 560 -28.84 -15.21 -3.36
CA GLU A 560 -28.27 -16.41 -2.72
C GLU A 560 -28.17 -17.58 -3.69
N ASP A 561 -29.23 -17.82 -4.47
CA ASP A 561 -29.33 -18.92 -5.44
C ASP A 561 -28.60 -18.61 -6.78
N SER A 562 -28.07 -17.39 -6.93
CA SER A 562 -27.38 -16.88 -8.12
C SER A 562 -28.21 -16.89 -9.41
N GLU A 563 -29.55 -16.79 -9.29
CA GLU A 563 -30.47 -16.61 -10.42
C GLU A 563 -30.68 -15.13 -10.80
N LEU A 564 -30.48 -14.23 -9.84
CA LEU A 564 -30.69 -12.79 -9.96
C LEU A 564 -29.37 -12.01 -9.80
N LEU A 565 -29.29 -10.88 -10.49
CA LEU A 565 -28.12 -10.01 -10.52
C LEU A 565 -28.57 -8.54 -10.52
N ALA A 566 -28.02 -7.75 -9.60
CA ALA A 566 -28.19 -6.30 -9.55
C ALA A 566 -26.84 -5.57 -9.55
N PHE A 567 -26.80 -4.37 -10.13
CA PHE A 567 -25.59 -3.55 -10.18
C PHE A 567 -25.88 -2.06 -10.39
N LEU A 568 -24.90 -1.21 -10.07
CA LEU A 568 -24.95 0.22 -10.35
C LEU A 568 -24.44 0.50 -11.76
N GLY A 569 -25.10 1.41 -12.48
CA GLY A 569 -24.66 1.91 -13.78
C GLY A 569 -24.80 3.42 -13.89
N GLU A 570 -23.75 4.09 -14.36
CA GLU A 570 -23.70 5.53 -14.61
C GLU A 570 -23.41 5.81 -16.09
N GLN A 571 -24.23 6.66 -16.72
CA GLN A 571 -24.09 7.08 -18.11
C GLN A 571 -23.92 8.61 -18.29
N SER A 572 -23.80 9.38 -17.19
CA SER A 572 -23.66 10.83 -17.24
C SER A 572 -22.48 11.29 -18.10
N PRO A 573 -22.59 12.45 -18.79
CA PRO A 573 -21.49 13.07 -19.53
C PRO A 573 -20.16 13.10 -18.75
N GLU A 574 -19.06 12.83 -19.45
CA GLU A 574 -17.74 12.59 -18.84
C GLU A 574 -17.32 13.74 -17.89
N LYS A 575 -17.56 15.00 -18.30
CA LYS A 575 -17.22 16.23 -17.57
C LYS A 575 -18.13 16.59 -16.39
N GLN A 576 -19.26 15.91 -16.19
CA GLN A 576 -20.18 16.21 -15.09
C GLN A 576 -19.55 15.77 -13.75
N GLU A 577 -19.38 16.65 -12.76
CA GLU A 577 -18.76 16.26 -11.46
C GLU A 577 -19.68 15.31 -10.68
N ILE A 578 -20.93 15.71 -10.50
CA ILE A 578 -21.98 14.88 -9.89
C ILE A 578 -22.34 13.78 -10.89
N LYS A 579 -22.26 12.52 -10.47
CA LYS A 579 -22.54 11.36 -11.32
C LYS A 579 -23.89 10.75 -11.00
N ASP A 580 -24.73 10.60 -12.02
CA ASP A 580 -26.05 9.98 -11.91
C ASP A 580 -25.90 8.47 -12.02
N TYR A 581 -26.38 7.76 -11.01
CA TYR A 581 -26.43 6.31 -11.00
C TYR A 581 -27.87 5.82 -11.18
N SER A 582 -28.00 4.69 -11.87
CA SER A 582 -29.21 3.87 -11.93
C SER A 582 -28.88 2.47 -11.41
N ILE A 583 -29.87 1.77 -10.89
CA ILE A 583 -29.76 0.35 -10.54
C ILE A 583 -30.28 -0.47 -11.72
N TYR A 584 -29.44 -1.39 -12.19
CA TYR A 584 -29.77 -2.37 -13.20
C TYR A 584 -30.07 -3.72 -12.56
N TYR A 585 -30.95 -4.51 -13.19
CA TYR A 585 -31.41 -5.81 -12.74
C TYR A 585 -31.44 -6.80 -13.91
N ASN A 586 -31.13 -8.07 -13.63
CA ASN A 586 -31.18 -9.17 -14.59
C ASN A 586 -31.50 -10.50 -13.88
N SER A 587 -32.31 -11.36 -14.51
CA SER A 587 -32.46 -12.78 -14.16
C SER A 587 -31.83 -13.66 -15.24
N LEU A 588 -31.49 -14.91 -14.93
CA LEU A 588 -30.97 -15.86 -15.93
C LEU A 588 -31.89 -15.99 -17.17
N SER A 589 -33.20 -15.91 -16.96
CA SER A 589 -34.26 -15.96 -17.99
C SER A 589 -34.39 -14.70 -18.86
N LEU A 590 -33.90 -13.53 -18.43
CA LEU A 590 -33.91 -12.30 -19.24
C LEU A 590 -32.69 -12.24 -20.16
N ASP A 591 -32.88 -11.91 -21.44
CA ASP A 591 -31.77 -11.80 -22.40
C ASP A 591 -30.80 -10.65 -22.11
N THR A 592 -31.34 -9.54 -21.59
CA THR A 592 -30.60 -8.30 -21.26
C THR A 592 -31.09 -7.70 -19.95
N ALA A 593 -30.19 -7.04 -19.23
CA ALA A 593 -30.50 -6.33 -18.00
C ALA A 593 -31.40 -5.11 -18.27
N GLN A 594 -32.31 -4.84 -17.34
CA GLN A 594 -33.23 -3.70 -17.36
C GLN A 594 -32.84 -2.69 -16.28
N ILE A 595 -33.26 -1.43 -16.43
CA ILE A 595 -33.16 -0.43 -15.35
C ILE A 595 -34.31 -0.67 -14.38
N LEU A 596 -33.98 -0.94 -13.12
CA LEU A 596 -34.95 -1.15 -12.02
C LEU A 596 -35.18 0.13 -11.21
N VAL A 597 -34.17 1.01 -11.11
CA VAL A 597 -34.23 2.28 -10.37
C VAL A 597 -33.44 3.35 -11.11
N ASP A 598 -34.03 4.53 -11.30
CA ASP A 598 -33.33 5.74 -11.71
C ASP A 598 -33.76 6.96 -10.84
N ASN A 599 -33.27 8.15 -11.15
CA ASN A 599 -33.54 9.36 -10.36
C ASN A 599 -34.96 9.96 -10.57
N SER A 600 -35.77 9.41 -11.49
CA SER A 600 -37.14 9.83 -11.79
C SER A 600 -38.22 8.92 -11.21
N ILE A 601 -37.82 7.76 -10.65
CA ILE A 601 -38.74 6.75 -10.13
C ILE A 601 -39.64 7.28 -8.99
N THR A 602 -40.89 6.77 -8.97
CA THR A 602 -41.86 7.03 -7.89
C THR A 602 -41.25 6.69 -6.52
N GLY A 603 -41.17 7.69 -5.65
CA GLY A 603 -40.60 7.58 -4.29
C GLY A 603 -39.27 8.31 -4.08
N MET A 604 -38.60 8.81 -5.12
CA MET A 604 -37.35 9.58 -4.97
C MET A 604 -37.59 10.97 -4.33
N PRO A 605 -36.87 11.35 -3.26
CA PRO A 605 -37.00 12.69 -2.66
C PRO A 605 -36.44 13.82 -3.55
N ILE A 606 -36.98 15.03 -3.39
CA ILE A 606 -36.56 16.22 -4.16
C ILE A 606 -35.10 16.58 -3.86
N LYS A 607 -34.26 16.70 -4.91
CA LYS A 607 -32.78 16.87 -4.86
C LYS A 607 -32.02 15.68 -4.27
N TRP A 608 -32.51 14.47 -4.45
CA TRP A 608 -31.82 13.23 -4.11
C TRP A 608 -31.59 12.37 -5.36
N SER A 609 -30.70 11.38 -5.24
CA SER A 609 -30.33 10.44 -6.30
C SER A 609 -29.96 9.08 -5.72
N VAL A 610 -29.92 8.05 -6.57
CA VAL A 610 -29.26 6.78 -6.23
C VAL A 610 -27.79 7.07 -5.92
N SER A 611 -27.29 6.60 -4.78
CA SER A 611 -25.91 6.87 -4.37
C SER A 611 -24.94 5.86 -4.98
N GLY A 612 -23.91 6.38 -5.66
CA GLY A 612 -22.76 5.59 -6.08
C GLY A 612 -21.93 5.00 -4.92
N ASP A 613 -22.13 5.47 -3.69
CA ASP A 613 -21.43 5.02 -2.49
C ASP A 613 -22.25 3.96 -1.70
N GLY A 614 -23.51 3.70 -2.09
CA GLY A 614 -24.42 2.80 -1.39
C GLY A 614 -24.18 1.32 -1.69
N LYS A 615 -24.31 0.45 -0.67
CA LYS A 615 -24.27 -1.00 -0.84
C LYS A 615 -25.59 -1.50 -1.45
N LEU A 616 -25.52 -2.29 -2.52
CA LEU A 616 -26.64 -3.10 -3.01
C LEU A 616 -26.69 -4.44 -2.24
N THR A 617 -27.86 -4.92 -1.85
CA THR A 617 -28.05 -6.21 -1.18
C THR A 617 -29.48 -6.71 -1.39
N PHE A 618 -29.66 -7.93 -1.91
CA PHE A 618 -30.96 -8.59 -1.98
C PHE A 618 -31.43 -9.03 -0.57
N SER A 619 -32.73 -9.24 -0.39
CA SER A 619 -33.22 -10.11 0.69
C SER A 619 -32.74 -11.54 0.48
N LYS A 620 -32.59 -12.31 1.56
CA LYS A 620 -32.18 -13.73 1.49
C LYS A 620 -33.09 -14.61 0.62
N ASP A 621 -34.35 -14.19 0.45
CA ASP A 621 -35.36 -14.84 -0.40
C ASP A 621 -35.51 -14.23 -1.81
N GLY A 622 -34.60 -13.34 -2.23
CA GLY A 622 -34.53 -12.73 -3.56
C GLY A 622 -35.62 -11.70 -3.91
N LYS A 623 -36.67 -11.52 -3.07
CA LYS A 623 -37.86 -10.72 -3.43
C LYS A 623 -37.69 -9.21 -3.31
N LYS A 624 -36.78 -8.74 -2.46
CA LYS A 624 -36.51 -7.31 -2.23
C LYS A 624 -35.08 -6.97 -2.60
N LEU A 625 -34.86 -5.77 -3.11
CA LEU A 625 -33.52 -5.17 -3.23
C LEU A 625 -33.42 -3.96 -2.30
N PHE A 626 -32.34 -3.92 -1.52
CA PHE A 626 -31.99 -2.81 -0.63
C PHE A 626 -30.79 -2.05 -1.19
N PHE A 627 -30.84 -0.73 -1.13
CA PHE A 627 -29.84 0.17 -1.68
C PHE A 627 -29.77 1.51 -0.92
N GLY A 628 -28.78 2.34 -1.25
CA GLY A 628 -28.60 3.67 -0.67
C GLY A 628 -28.96 4.79 -1.64
N ILE A 629 -29.79 5.75 -1.19
CA ILE A 629 -29.95 7.07 -1.83
C ILE A 629 -29.18 8.14 -1.06
N ALA A 630 -28.93 9.29 -1.68
CA ALA A 630 -28.30 10.44 -1.02
C ALA A 630 -28.76 11.79 -1.62
N PRO A 631 -28.69 12.90 -0.86
CA PRO A 631 -28.81 14.25 -1.41
C PRO A 631 -27.77 14.49 -2.52
N THR A 632 -28.13 15.27 -3.54
CA THR A 632 -27.19 15.66 -4.60
C THR A 632 -26.08 16.55 -4.04
N LYS A 633 -24.82 16.10 -4.13
CA LYS A 633 -23.64 16.82 -3.61
C LYS A 633 -23.46 18.15 -4.36
N ILE A 634 -23.03 19.21 -3.66
CA ILE A 634 -22.70 20.51 -4.29
C ILE A 634 -21.38 20.36 -5.07
N PRO A 635 -21.29 20.83 -6.34
CA PRO A 635 -20.03 20.82 -7.09
C PRO A 635 -18.92 21.56 -6.34
N LYS A 636 -17.66 21.13 -6.51
CA LYS A 636 -16.51 21.94 -6.08
C LYS A 636 -16.36 23.10 -7.07
N ASP A 637 -16.08 24.30 -6.57
CA ASP A 637 -15.63 25.37 -7.44
C ASP A 637 -14.28 25.00 -8.07
N THR A 638 -14.31 24.65 -9.35
CA THR A 638 -13.14 24.25 -10.15
C THR A 638 -12.41 25.43 -10.78
N THR A 639 -12.85 26.66 -10.51
CA THR A 639 -12.09 27.88 -10.84
C THR A 639 -10.98 28.18 -9.81
N LEU A 640 -11.07 27.60 -8.61
CA LEU A 640 -10.11 27.80 -7.51
C LEU A 640 -9.06 26.67 -7.46
N VAL A 641 -7.79 27.05 -7.42
CA VAL A 641 -6.65 26.11 -7.46
C VAL A 641 -6.29 25.61 -6.05
N ASP A 642 -6.17 24.30 -5.84
CA ASP A 642 -6.19 23.67 -4.50
C ASP A 642 -5.07 24.17 -3.56
N PHE A 643 -3.88 24.45 -4.08
CA PHE A 643 -2.74 24.93 -3.28
C PHE A 643 -2.82 26.42 -2.88
N GLU A 644 -3.72 27.20 -3.47
CA GLU A 644 -3.91 28.61 -3.09
C GLU A 644 -4.89 28.81 -1.92
N ASN A 645 -5.58 27.73 -1.54
CA ASN A 645 -6.67 27.69 -0.58
C ASN A 645 -6.21 27.30 0.84
N ALA A 646 -6.80 27.92 1.86
CA ALA A 646 -6.47 27.63 3.27
C ALA A 646 -6.97 26.25 3.74
N LYS A 647 -6.35 25.73 4.80
CA LYS A 647 -6.74 24.46 5.44
C LYS A 647 -6.98 24.71 6.93
N LEU A 648 -8.24 24.99 7.25
CA LEU A 648 -8.75 25.29 8.59
C LEU A 648 -10.06 24.56 8.88
N ASP A 649 -10.43 24.53 10.16
CA ASP A 649 -11.77 24.21 10.65
C ASP A 649 -12.42 25.49 11.18
N VAL A 650 -13.64 25.77 10.75
CA VAL A 650 -14.47 26.85 11.30
C VAL A 650 -15.50 26.24 12.24
N TRP A 651 -15.32 26.43 13.55
CA TRP A 651 -16.22 25.92 14.57
C TRP A 651 -17.33 26.93 14.84
N GLY A 652 -18.59 26.52 14.67
CA GLY A 652 -19.76 27.32 15.05
C GLY A 652 -20.27 26.97 16.44
N TYR A 653 -20.63 27.98 17.23
CA TYR A 653 -21.30 27.75 18.51
C TYR A 653 -22.67 27.07 18.36
N LYS A 654 -23.27 27.10 17.15
CA LYS A 654 -24.51 26.38 16.81
C LYS A 654 -24.31 24.92 16.33
N ASP A 655 -23.06 24.46 16.11
CA ASP A 655 -22.79 23.14 15.53
C ASP A 655 -23.33 21.96 16.38
N ASP A 656 -23.98 21.01 15.71
CA ASP A 656 -24.54 19.76 16.23
C ASP A 656 -23.46 18.87 16.90
N TYR A 657 -22.31 18.76 16.20
CA TYR A 657 -21.08 18.10 16.63
C TYR A 657 -19.91 19.08 16.54
N LEU A 658 -19.02 19.08 17.53
CA LEU A 658 -17.78 19.86 17.47
C LEU A 658 -16.89 19.40 16.30
N GLN A 659 -16.15 20.32 15.68
CA GLN A 659 -15.33 20.03 14.50
C GLN A 659 -14.40 18.81 14.62
N PRO A 660 -13.73 18.51 15.75
CA PRO A 660 -12.90 17.29 15.86
C PRO A 660 -13.71 16.00 15.63
N MET A 661 -14.98 15.98 16.05
CA MET A 661 -15.89 14.88 15.80
C MET A 661 -16.40 14.88 14.35
N GLN A 662 -16.68 16.05 13.76
CA GLN A 662 -17.02 16.15 12.34
C GLN A 662 -15.88 15.66 11.44
N LEU A 663 -14.65 16.11 11.67
CA LEU A 663 -13.44 15.73 10.93
C LEU A 663 -13.16 14.23 11.05
N LYS A 664 -13.25 13.67 12.26
CA LYS A 664 -13.12 12.23 12.50
C LYS A 664 -14.17 11.40 11.75
N ASN A 665 -15.33 11.99 11.49
CA ASN A 665 -16.44 11.39 10.77
C ASN A 665 -16.48 11.72 9.26
N ALA A 666 -15.68 12.67 8.76
CA ALA A 666 -15.94 13.34 7.48
C ALA A 666 -15.95 12.39 6.27
N ASP A 667 -15.05 11.41 6.21
CA ASP A 667 -15.04 10.39 5.15
C ASP A 667 -16.34 9.55 5.15
N ARG A 668 -16.72 9.03 6.33
CA ARG A 668 -17.96 8.28 6.56
C ARG A 668 -19.19 9.10 6.16
N ASP A 669 -19.27 10.35 6.62
CA ASP A 669 -20.44 11.20 6.42
C ASP A 669 -20.53 11.73 4.99
N SER A 670 -19.39 11.96 4.29
CA SER A 670 -19.36 12.29 2.86
C SER A 670 -19.82 11.15 1.94
N LYS A 671 -19.81 9.91 2.44
CA LYS A 671 -20.27 8.68 1.80
C LYS A 671 -21.59 8.17 2.39
N LYS A 672 -22.20 8.88 3.34
CA LYS A 672 -23.40 8.39 4.03
C LYS A 672 -24.57 8.29 3.06
N THR A 673 -25.21 7.13 3.07
CA THR A 673 -26.38 6.83 2.24
C THR A 673 -27.55 6.39 3.11
N TYR A 674 -28.75 6.67 2.64
CA TYR A 674 -29.99 6.38 3.34
C TYR A 674 -30.63 5.14 2.72
N LEU A 675 -30.81 4.13 3.56
CA LEU A 675 -31.39 2.83 3.22
C LEU A 675 -32.78 2.99 2.61
N THR A 676 -32.96 2.39 1.45
CA THR A 676 -34.17 2.38 0.62
C THR A 676 -34.43 0.95 0.14
N ALA A 677 -35.70 0.58 0.01
CA ALA A 677 -36.13 -0.73 -0.49
C ALA A 677 -36.93 -0.61 -1.80
N ILE A 678 -36.93 -1.70 -2.58
CA ILE A 678 -37.85 -1.94 -3.71
C ILE A 678 -38.22 -3.43 -3.73
N GLU A 679 -39.47 -3.75 -4.04
CA GLU A 679 -39.93 -5.12 -4.28
C GLU A 679 -39.85 -5.44 -5.79
N ILE A 680 -39.09 -6.47 -6.15
CA ILE A 680 -38.69 -6.72 -7.55
C ILE A 680 -39.85 -7.31 -8.38
N PHE A 681 -40.74 -8.06 -7.74
CA PHE A 681 -41.84 -8.79 -8.39
C PHE A 681 -43.22 -8.15 -8.15
N ASN A 682 -43.26 -6.87 -7.80
CA ASN A 682 -44.49 -6.13 -7.53
C ASN A 682 -44.98 -5.43 -8.82
N SER A 683 -46.29 -5.36 -9.05
CA SER A 683 -46.88 -4.69 -10.22
C SER A 683 -46.90 -3.17 -10.11
N ASP A 684 -46.80 -2.62 -8.89
CA ASP A 684 -46.65 -1.19 -8.61
C ASP A 684 -45.18 -0.89 -8.24
N VAL A 685 -44.34 -0.74 -9.26
CA VAL A 685 -42.87 -0.59 -9.12
C VAL A 685 -42.52 0.82 -8.62
N LYS A 686 -42.13 0.91 -7.35
CA LYS A 686 -41.75 2.16 -6.67
C LYS A 686 -40.68 1.90 -5.60
N ILE A 687 -39.96 2.94 -5.21
CA ILE A 687 -38.96 2.87 -4.13
C ILE A 687 -39.53 3.39 -2.81
N VAL A 688 -39.05 2.83 -1.70
CA VAL A 688 -39.51 3.15 -0.35
C VAL A 688 -38.31 3.57 0.52
N PRO A 689 -38.05 4.87 0.70
CA PRO A 689 -36.99 5.37 1.58
C PRO A 689 -37.29 5.05 3.05
N LEU A 690 -36.45 4.20 3.66
CA LEU A 690 -36.64 3.73 5.05
C LEU A 690 -35.98 4.66 6.08
N THR A 691 -35.09 5.53 5.62
CA THR A 691 -34.28 6.46 6.43
C THR A 691 -34.14 7.81 5.73
N ASP A 692 -33.79 8.86 6.48
CA ASP A 692 -33.56 10.22 5.99
C ASP A 692 -32.58 10.99 6.90
N LEU A 693 -32.33 12.28 6.63
CA LEU A 693 -31.41 13.13 7.40
C LEU A 693 -31.66 13.15 8.92
N LYS A 694 -32.92 12.96 9.35
CA LYS A 694 -33.39 12.99 10.74
C LYS A 694 -33.66 11.60 11.32
N LEU A 695 -33.85 10.57 10.48
CA LEU A 695 -33.85 9.16 10.89
C LEU A 695 -32.79 8.39 10.08
N PRO A 696 -31.49 8.52 10.42
CA PRO A 696 -30.41 8.25 9.47
C PRO A 696 -29.81 6.83 9.55
N ASP A 697 -30.13 6.05 10.58
CA ASP A 697 -29.47 4.78 10.88
C ASP A 697 -30.51 3.65 10.96
N ALA A 698 -30.32 2.57 10.18
CA ALA A 698 -31.23 1.42 10.20
C ALA A 698 -30.52 0.09 9.85
N SER A 699 -31.12 -1.02 10.29
CA SER A 699 -30.70 -2.40 10.02
C SER A 699 -31.85 -3.25 9.46
N LEU A 700 -31.49 -4.20 8.59
CA LEU A 700 -32.43 -5.17 8.03
C LEU A 700 -32.77 -6.24 9.08
N ILE A 701 -34.06 -6.56 9.21
CA ILE A 701 -34.54 -7.65 10.07
C ILE A 701 -34.60 -8.94 9.24
N ASN A 702 -34.13 -10.05 9.81
CA ASN A 702 -34.09 -11.39 9.20
C ASN A 702 -33.56 -11.40 7.75
N GLU A 703 -32.33 -10.93 7.56
CA GLU A 703 -31.64 -10.83 6.24
C GLU A 703 -32.49 -10.15 5.15
N GLY A 704 -33.36 -9.20 5.52
CA GLY A 704 -34.22 -8.46 4.59
C GLY A 704 -35.50 -9.17 4.16
N ASN A 705 -35.72 -10.42 4.58
CA ASN A 705 -36.96 -11.16 4.29
C ASN A 705 -38.16 -10.54 5.02
N SER A 706 -37.93 -9.93 6.18
CA SER A 706 -38.96 -9.19 6.92
C SER A 706 -39.56 -8.05 6.08
N ASN A 707 -40.80 -7.68 6.37
CA ASN A 707 -41.43 -6.46 5.84
C ASN A 707 -41.18 -5.24 6.73
N LEU A 708 -40.33 -5.38 7.76
CA LEU A 708 -39.94 -4.32 8.69
C LEU A 708 -38.41 -4.16 8.70
N ALA A 709 -37.95 -2.91 8.67
CA ALA A 709 -36.60 -2.52 9.06
C ALA A 709 -36.61 -1.92 10.47
N PHE A 710 -35.48 -2.05 11.18
CA PHE A 710 -35.29 -1.45 12.50
C PHE A 710 -34.45 -0.19 12.36
N ALA A 711 -34.99 0.97 12.73
CA ALA A 711 -34.36 2.27 12.55
C ALA A 711 -34.19 3.03 13.87
N SER A 712 -33.21 3.93 13.96
CA SER A 712 -32.98 4.75 15.15
C SER A 712 -32.41 6.13 14.84
N THR A 713 -32.56 7.07 15.77
CA THR A 713 -31.98 8.42 15.64
C THR A 713 -31.60 9.06 16.96
N ASP A 714 -30.59 9.93 16.87
CA ASP A 714 -30.12 10.88 17.89
C ASP A 714 -30.34 12.35 17.46
N PHE A 715 -31.01 12.60 16.33
CA PHE A 715 -31.14 13.95 15.75
C PHE A 715 -31.81 14.93 16.72
N GLY A 716 -31.14 16.06 16.98
CA GLY A 716 -31.55 17.05 18.00
C GLY A 716 -31.02 16.76 19.42
N ASN A 717 -30.69 15.51 19.75
CA ASN A 717 -30.23 15.09 21.08
C ASN A 717 -28.69 14.98 21.20
N ARG A 718 -27.95 15.47 20.19
CA ARG A 718 -26.48 15.36 20.08
C ARG A 718 -25.71 16.33 20.96
N ILE A 719 -26.16 17.59 21.08
CA ILE A 719 -25.45 18.60 21.87
C ILE A 719 -25.35 18.18 23.35
N PRO A 720 -26.40 17.64 24.01
CA PRO A 720 -26.29 17.11 25.37
C PRO A 720 -25.25 16.02 25.60
N ALA A 721 -24.94 15.19 24.60
CA ALA A 721 -23.93 14.14 24.72
C ALA A 721 -22.52 14.66 25.09
N GLN A 722 -22.26 15.95 24.87
CA GLN A 722 -21.03 16.64 25.31
C GLN A 722 -20.89 16.71 26.85
N TRP A 723 -21.98 16.54 27.61
CA TRP A 723 -21.98 16.51 29.08
C TRP A 723 -22.75 15.34 29.70
N THR A 724 -23.50 14.55 28.92
CA THR A 724 -24.14 13.28 29.35
C THR A 724 -23.37 12.03 28.94
N ALA A 725 -22.20 12.17 28.30
CA ALA A 725 -21.31 11.11 27.79
C ALA A 725 -21.90 10.12 26.76
N GLY A 726 -23.23 10.06 26.63
CA GLY A 726 -23.98 9.36 25.58
C GLY A 726 -25.20 10.16 25.13
N THR A 727 -25.72 9.84 23.95
CA THR A 727 -26.96 10.43 23.41
C THR A 727 -28.16 9.52 23.70
N ILE A 728 -29.31 10.12 23.98
CA ILE A 728 -30.59 9.41 24.00
C ILE A 728 -31.07 9.16 22.57
N ARG A 729 -31.68 7.99 22.32
CA ARG A 729 -32.14 7.57 20.97
C ARG A 729 -33.61 7.17 20.95
N ASP A 730 -34.30 7.60 19.90
CA ASP A 730 -35.60 7.05 19.52
C ASP A 730 -35.40 5.85 18.59
N TYR A 731 -36.23 4.82 18.75
CA TYR A 731 -36.21 3.59 17.96
C TYR A 731 -37.56 3.32 17.29
N TYR A 732 -37.50 2.89 16.04
CA TYR A 732 -38.66 2.74 15.16
C TYR A 732 -38.64 1.39 14.44
N LEU A 733 -39.82 0.83 14.22
CA LEU A 733 -40.05 -0.14 13.15
C LEU A 733 -40.54 0.63 11.92
N VAL A 734 -39.92 0.40 10.77
CA VAL A 734 -40.25 1.04 9.49
C VAL A 734 -40.73 -0.02 8.50
N ASP A 735 -41.95 0.13 8.00
CA ASP A 735 -42.53 -0.78 7.01
C ASP A 735 -41.85 -0.61 5.64
N THR A 736 -41.39 -1.72 5.05
CA THR A 736 -40.61 -1.71 3.81
C THR A 736 -41.44 -1.50 2.54
N LYS A 737 -42.77 -1.51 2.62
CA LYS A 737 -43.72 -1.35 1.51
C LYS A 737 -44.33 0.05 1.44
N THR A 738 -44.46 0.71 2.59
CA THR A 738 -45.11 2.02 2.72
C THR A 738 -44.22 3.12 3.28
N GLY A 739 -43.09 2.76 3.91
CA GLY A 739 -42.23 3.70 4.64
C GLY A 739 -42.83 4.18 5.96
N SER A 740 -43.98 3.61 6.38
CA SER A 740 -44.67 3.98 7.63
C SER A 740 -43.80 3.67 8.84
N ARG A 741 -43.71 4.62 9.78
CA ARG A 741 -42.79 4.56 10.93
C ARG A 741 -43.56 4.46 12.24
N LYS A 742 -43.40 3.36 12.96
CA LYS A 742 -43.94 3.15 14.31
C LYS A 742 -42.80 3.35 15.32
N LYS A 743 -42.84 4.40 16.14
CA LYS A 743 -41.92 4.51 17.30
C LYS A 743 -42.25 3.37 18.27
N ILE A 744 -41.24 2.65 18.74
CA ILE A 744 -41.38 1.52 19.67
C ILE A 744 -40.60 1.71 20.98
N ILE A 745 -39.56 2.57 20.98
CA ILE A 745 -38.86 3.02 22.19
C ILE A 745 -38.56 4.51 22.00
N GLU A 746 -38.72 5.30 23.06
CA GLU A 746 -38.56 6.76 23.06
C GLU A 746 -37.46 7.18 24.04
N SER A 747 -36.61 8.12 23.63
CA SER A 747 -35.57 8.74 24.47
C SER A 747 -34.68 7.76 25.26
N LEU A 748 -34.40 6.56 24.70
CA LEU A 748 -33.65 5.52 25.39
C LEU A 748 -32.19 5.97 25.61
N SER A 749 -31.78 6.06 26.87
CA SER A 749 -30.36 6.04 27.26
C SER A 749 -29.94 4.57 27.35
N GLY A 750 -29.30 4.05 26.30
CA GLY A 750 -28.99 2.62 26.20
C GLY A 750 -28.89 2.14 24.76
N SER A 751 -29.16 0.85 24.54
CA SER A 751 -29.02 0.18 23.24
C SER A 751 -30.17 -0.78 22.97
N ALA A 752 -30.64 -0.82 21.73
CA ALA A 752 -31.68 -1.74 21.26
C ALA A 752 -31.29 -2.40 19.93
N MET A 753 -31.68 -3.67 19.72
CA MET A 753 -31.39 -4.46 18.52
C MET A 753 -32.46 -5.53 18.22
N PRO A 754 -32.74 -5.86 16.96
CA PRO A 754 -33.67 -6.94 16.60
C PRO A 754 -33.07 -8.33 16.82
N SER A 755 -33.92 -9.33 17.06
CA SER A 755 -33.54 -10.75 17.10
C SER A 755 -33.28 -11.31 15.69
N PRO A 756 -32.47 -12.38 15.52
CA PRO A 756 -32.11 -12.91 14.21
C PRO A 756 -33.29 -13.29 13.30
N ALA A 757 -34.31 -13.99 13.81
CA ALA A 757 -35.50 -14.32 13.02
C ALA A 757 -36.53 -13.18 12.96
N GLY A 758 -36.36 -12.12 13.78
CA GLY A 758 -37.15 -10.90 13.71
C GLY A 758 -38.44 -10.91 14.53
N ASN A 759 -38.55 -11.77 15.56
CA ASN A 759 -39.72 -11.82 16.43
C ASN A 759 -39.71 -10.75 17.53
N TYR A 760 -38.51 -10.28 17.94
CA TYR A 760 -38.33 -9.37 19.07
C TYR A 760 -37.35 -8.24 18.75
N VAL A 761 -37.45 -7.13 19.48
CA VAL A 761 -36.34 -6.20 19.73
C VAL A 761 -35.91 -6.37 21.18
N ILE A 762 -34.66 -6.71 21.45
CA ILE A 762 -34.11 -6.65 22.82
C ILE A 762 -33.45 -5.29 23.03
N TYR A 763 -33.65 -4.70 24.20
CA TYR A 763 -33.04 -3.45 24.59
C TYR A 763 -32.62 -3.42 26.06
N PHE A 764 -31.65 -2.55 26.34
CA PHE A 764 -31.17 -2.25 27.68
C PHE A 764 -31.50 -0.80 28.02
N ASP A 765 -32.14 -0.59 29.18
CA ASP A 765 -32.33 0.72 29.78
C ASP A 765 -31.20 0.96 30.80
N LYS A 766 -30.35 1.96 30.53
CA LYS A 766 -29.20 2.30 31.38
C LYS A 766 -29.64 2.92 32.73
N ALA A 767 -30.74 3.66 32.77
CA ALA A 767 -31.21 4.31 33.99
C ALA A 767 -31.92 3.31 34.93
N ALA A 768 -32.66 2.35 34.37
CA ALA A 768 -33.30 1.28 35.15
C ALA A 768 -32.39 0.07 35.40
N GLY A 769 -31.30 -0.08 34.63
CA GLY A 769 -30.32 -1.16 34.78
C GLY A 769 -30.81 -2.54 34.37
N ILE A 770 -31.78 -2.61 33.43
CA ILE A 770 -32.49 -3.84 33.06
C ILE A 770 -32.50 -4.10 31.55
N TRP A 771 -32.47 -5.38 31.20
CA TRP A 771 -32.76 -5.88 29.85
C TRP A 771 -34.23 -6.24 29.69
N SER A 772 -34.81 -5.81 28.57
CA SER A 772 -36.22 -6.01 28.21
C SER A 772 -36.36 -6.40 26.74
N THR A 773 -37.38 -7.18 26.41
CA THR A 773 -37.77 -7.55 25.05
C THR A 773 -39.10 -6.91 24.66
N TYR A 774 -39.15 -6.35 23.45
CA TYR A 774 -40.37 -5.91 22.78
C TYR A 774 -40.75 -6.96 21.72
N ASN A 775 -41.86 -7.66 21.91
CA ASN A 775 -42.39 -8.60 20.91
C ASN A 775 -43.00 -7.81 19.75
N ILE A 776 -42.45 -7.99 18.54
CA ILE A 776 -42.80 -7.20 17.35
C ILE A 776 -44.23 -7.47 16.88
N HIS A 777 -44.73 -8.69 17.08
CA HIS A 777 -46.06 -9.13 16.64
C HIS A 777 -47.18 -8.68 17.58
N THR A 778 -46.97 -8.79 18.90
CA THR A 778 -47.98 -8.43 19.91
C THR A 778 -47.86 -6.97 20.38
N GLY A 779 -46.72 -6.32 20.14
CA GLY A 779 -46.39 -5.01 20.66
C GLY A 779 -46.15 -4.97 22.18
N LYS A 780 -46.03 -6.14 22.84
CA LYS A 780 -45.86 -6.27 24.29
C LYS A 780 -44.39 -6.19 24.69
N THR A 781 -44.10 -5.43 25.74
CA THR A 781 -42.78 -5.43 26.41
C THR A 781 -42.77 -6.45 27.56
N ILE A 782 -41.65 -7.17 27.72
CA ILE A 782 -41.33 -8.05 28.84
C ILE A 782 -39.98 -7.60 29.43
N GLN A 783 -39.89 -7.47 30.76
CA GLN A 783 -38.60 -7.35 31.45
C GLN A 783 -38.00 -8.75 31.64
N LEU A 784 -36.74 -8.96 31.25
CA LEU A 784 -36.07 -10.25 31.40
C LEU A 784 -35.29 -10.35 32.71
N THR A 785 -34.52 -9.33 33.06
CA THR A 785 -33.54 -9.39 34.16
C THR A 785 -34.06 -8.76 35.44
N ASN A 786 -33.90 -9.47 36.57
CA ASN A 786 -34.14 -8.97 37.92
C ASN A 786 -32.80 -8.70 38.62
N THR A 787 -32.48 -7.42 38.84
CA THR A 787 -31.22 -6.93 39.43
C THR A 787 -30.99 -7.37 40.88
N ASN A 788 -32.02 -7.89 41.56
CA ASN A 788 -31.92 -8.45 42.91
C ASN A 788 -31.33 -9.87 42.96
N ILE A 789 -31.21 -10.55 41.81
CA ILE A 789 -30.69 -11.92 41.71
C ILE A 789 -29.27 -11.91 41.14
N VAL A 790 -29.09 -11.24 39.99
CA VAL A 790 -27.79 -11.05 39.32
C VAL A 790 -27.76 -9.65 38.71
N LYS A 791 -26.61 -8.98 38.78
CA LYS A 791 -26.39 -7.67 38.13
C LYS A 791 -25.89 -7.88 36.70
N PHE A 792 -26.67 -7.38 35.74
CA PHE A 792 -26.32 -7.37 34.30
C PHE A 792 -25.65 -6.05 33.88
N VAL A 793 -25.32 -5.22 34.86
CA VAL A 793 -24.72 -3.89 34.76
C VAL A 793 -23.45 -3.84 35.59
N ASP A 794 -22.55 -2.91 35.26
CA ASP A 794 -21.27 -2.79 35.93
C ASP A 794 -21.39 -2.71 37.47
N GLU A 795 -20.84 -3.74 38.13
CA GLU A 795 -20.85 -3.94 39.57
C GLU A 795 -19.82 -3.04 40.30
N GLU A 796 -18.84 -2.48 39.58
CA GLU A 796 -17.76 -1.63 40.11
C GLU A 796 -17.84 -0.16 39.65
N ASN A 797 -18.98 0.25 39.06
CA ASN A 797 -19.21 1.63 38.61
C ASN A 797 -19.14 2.64 39.78
N ASP A 798 -17.98 3.28 39.93
CA ASP A 798 -17.64 4.28 40.94
C ASP A 798 -17.82 5.73 40.46
N VAL A 799 -18.20 5.91 39.18
CA VAL A 799 -18.46 7.21 38.56
C VAL A 799 -19.89 7.71 38.80
N PRO A 800 -20.15 9.04 38.81
CA PRO A 800 -21.48 9.63 38.98
C PRO A 800 -22.32 9.59 37.68
N ASP A 801 -22.42 8.41 37.08
CA ASP A 801 -23.25 8.06 35.92
C ASP A 801 -23.85 6.67 36.16
N ASN A 802 -24.93 6.33 35.46
CA ASN A 802 -25.57 5.03 35.59
C ASN A 802 -24.66 3.89 35.08
N PRO A 803 -24.70 2.69 35.68
CA PRO A 803 -23.85 1.59 35.28
C PRO A 803 -24.23 1.05 33.90
N SER A 804 -23.22 0.76 33.08
CA SER A 804 -23.43 0.23 31.72
C SER A 804 -23.64 -1.29 31.73
N ALA A 805 -24.42 -1.82 30.78
CA ALA A 805 -24.61 -3.27 30.66
C ALA A 805 -23.34 -4.01 30.24
N TYR A 806 -23.18 -5.24 30.73
CA TYR A 806 -22.12 -6.15 30.27
C TYR A 806 -22.33 -6.68 28.83
N GLY A 807 -23.55 -6.56 28.29
CA GLY A 807 -23.87 -6.85 26.90
C GLY A 807 -24.62 -8.18 26.67
N ILE A 808 -24.57 -8.62 25.41
CA ILE A 808 -25.28 -9.79 24.86
C ILE A 808 -24.27 -10.67 24.10
N ALA A 809 -24.33 -11.99 24.29
CA ALA A 809 -23.51 -12.95 23.56
C ALA A 809 -24.14 -13.37 22.22
N GLY A 810 -25.48 -13.37 22.15
CA GLY A 810 -26.25 -13.64 20.94
C GLY A 810 -27.61 -14.26 21.25
N TRP A 811 -28.19 -14.93 20.26
CA TRP A 811 -29.48 -15.62 20.37
C TRP A 811 -29.33 -17.09 19.98
N THR A 812 -30.20 -17.96 20.49
CA THR A 812 -30.33 -19.35 20.00
C THR A 812 -31.22 -19.40 18.76
N ALA A 813 -31.19 -20.53 18.04
CA ALA A 813 -32.03 -20.75 16.86
C ALA A 813 -33.52 -20.44 17.10
N ASP A 814 -34.19 -19.92 16.07
CA ASP A 814 -35.61 -19.55 16.06
C ASP A 814 -36.02 -18.52 17.14
N ASP A 815 -35.08 -17.67 17.57
CA ASP A 815 -35.22 -16.71 18.67
C ASP A 815 -35.68 -17.33 20.01
N LYS A 816 -35.45 -18.63 20.24
CA LYS A 816 -35.99 -19.39 21.40
C LYS A 816 -35.47 -18.89 22.76
N SER A 817 -34.22 -18.45 22.80
CA SER A 817 -33.53 -17.89 23.96
C SER A 817 -32.57 -16.78 23.53
N VAL A 818 -32.29 -15.84 24.44
CA VAL A 818 -31.22 -14.85 24.32
C VAL A 818 -30.14 -15.13 25.37
N LEU A 819 -28.87 -14.91 25.01
CA LEU A 819 -27.72 -15.10 25.89
C LEU A 819 -27.17 -13.74 26.34
N LEU A 820 -27.30 -13.42 27.62
CA LEU A 820 -26.87 -12.16 28.23
C LEU A 820 -25.59 -12.35 29.06
N TYR A 821 -24.75 -11.32 29.16
CA TYR A 821 -23.58 -11.34 30.03
C TYR A 821 -23.91 -10.79 31.43
N ASP A 822 -23.35 -11.42 32.46
CA ASP A 822 -23.02 -10.70 33.70
C ASP A 822 -21.52 -10.31 33.70
N ARG A 823 -21.00 -9.87 34.85
CA ARG A 823 -19.59 -9.48 34.99
C ARG A 823 -18.60 -10.54 34.53
N TYR A 824 -18.95 -11.81 34.69
CA TYR A 824 -18.06 -12.94 34.51
C TYR A 824 -18.60 -14.03 33.58
N ASP A 825 -19.89 -14.32 33.69
CA ASP A 825 -20.56 -15.50 33.16
C ASP A 825 -21.64 -15.16 32.11
N ILE A 826 -22.16 -16.19 31.44
CA ILE A 826 -23.16 -16.06 30.37
C ILE A 826 -24.48 -16.74 30.80
N TRP A 827 -25.61 -16.05 30.62
CA TRP A 827 -26.93 -16.44 31.10
C TRP A 827 -27.94 -16.57 29.96
N GLU A 828 -28.63 -17.71 29.87
CA GLU A 828 -29.70 -18.00 28.91
C GLU A 828 -31.07 -17.59 29.48
N TYR A 829 -31.79 -16.74 28.76
CA TYR A 829 -33.13 -16.24 29.07
C TYR A 829 -34.12 -16.53 27.94
N ASN A 830 -35.36 -16.88 28.27
CA ASN A 830 -36.46 -16.94 27.29
C ASN A 830 -37.04 -15.53 27.05
N PRO A 831 -37.23 -15.07 25.80
CA PRO A 831 -37.64 -13.68 25.50
C PRO A 831 -39.09 -13.34 25.89
N GLU A 832 -39.92 -14.33 26.25
CA GLU A 832 -41.28 -14.14 26.78
C GLU A 832 -41.32 -14.24 28.33
N GLY A 833 -40.15 -14.31 29.00
CA GLY A 833 -40.07 -14.37 30.46
C GLY A 833 -40.53 -15.71 31.07
N LYS A 834 -40.44 -16.81 30.31
CA LYS A 834 -40.94 -18.14 30.73
C LYS A 834 -39.82 -19.05 31.23
N GLY A 835 -39.94 -19.48 32.48
CA GLY A 835 -38.99 -20.38 33.15
C GLY A 835 -37.79 -19.67 33.77
N GLU A 836 -37.06 -20.38 34.62
CA GLU A 836 -35.88 -19.85 35.31
C GLU A 836 -34.68 -19.67 34.34
N PRO A 837 -33.86 -18.61 34.52
CA PRO A 837 -32.69 -18.38 33.69
C PRO A 837 -31.54 -19.35 34.00
N LYS A 838 -30.83 -19.78 32.96
CA LYS A 838 -29.75 -20.78 33.07
C LYS A 838 -28.38 -20.14 32.86
N ASN A 839 -27.50 -20.18 33.86
CA ASN A 839 -26.09 -19.85 33.66
C ASN A 839 -25.41 -20.95 32.82
N ILE A 840 -24.99 -20.63 31.59
CA ILE A 840 -24.40 -21.63 30.69
C ILE A 840 -22.91 -21.86 30.94
N THR A 841 -22.20 -20.94 31.59
CA THR A 841 -20.81 -21.11 32.04
C THR A 841 -20.71 -21.70 33.46
N ASN A 842 -21.83 -22.15 34.03
CA ASN A 842 -21.95 -22.82 35.32
C ASN A 842 -21.43 -22.00 36.52
N GLY A 843 -21.42 -20.67 36.42
CA GLY A 843 -20.86 -19.76 37.42
C GLY A 843 -19.33 -19.82 37.57
N PHE A 844 -18.65 -20.52 36.65
CA PHE A 844 -17.20 -20.74 36.72
C PHE A 844 -16.42 -19.44 36.57
N GLY A 845 -16.93 -18.46 35.82
CA GLY A 845 -16.30 -17.15 35.69
C GLY A 845 -16.23 -16.42 37.02
N ARG A 846 -17.39 -16.27 37.69
CA ARG A 846 -17.52 -15.56 38.97
C ARG A 846 -16.79 -16.27 40.10
N GLN A 847 -16.73 -17.60 40.10
CA GLN A 847 -15.93 -18.39 41.06
C GLN A 847 -14.42 -18.18 40.89
N ASN A 848 -13.92 -17.98 39.67
CA ASN A 848 -12.48 -17.89 39.38
C ASN A 848 -12.01 -16.45 39.07
N ASN A 849 -12.88 -15.45 39.18
CA ASN A 849 -12.64 -14.05 38.80
C ASN A 849 -12.26 -13.89 37.30
N ILE A 850 -12.76 -14.77 36.42
CA ILE A 850 -12.50 -14.74 34.98
C ILE A 850 -13.72 -14.16 34.26
N THR A 851 -13.52 -13.11 33.46
CA THR A 851 -14.57 -12.56 32.59
C THR A 851 -14.55 -13.25 31.24
N PHE A 852 -15.63 -13.94 30.90
CA PHE A 852 -15.85 -14.58 29.60
C PHE A 852 -16.70 -13.74 28.66
N ARG A 853 -16.29 -13.63 27.40
CA ARG A 853 -17.10 -13.05 26.30
C ARG A 853 -16.99 -13.97 25.08
N TYR A 854 -18.07 -14.11 24.31
CA TYR A 854 -18.09 -14.94 23.09
C TYR A 854 -17.14 -14.39 22.03
N HIS A 855 -16.20 -15.22 21.58
CA HIS A 855 -15.28 -14.90 20.51
C HIS A 855 -15.80 -15.43 19.17
N GLN A 856 -16.12 -14.55 18.23
CA GLN A 856 -16.76 -14.92 16.96
C GLN A 856 -15.77 -15.55 15.96
N THR A 857 -15.53 -16.87 16.07
CA THR A 857 -14.69 -17.62 15.11
C THR A 857 -15.36 -17.93 13.78
N ASN A 858 -16.67 -17.67 13.61
CA ASN A 858 -17.37 -17.77 12.34
C ASN A 858 -18.21 -16.49 12.10
N PRO A 859 -17.88 -15.65 11.10
CA PRO A 859 -18.62 -14.41 10.81
C PRO A 859 -20.00 -14.65 10.21
N GLU A 860 -20.25 -15.80 9.58
CA GLU A 860 -21.52 -16.17 8.95
C GLU A 860 -22.58 -16.62 9.98
N LYS A 861 -22.18 -17.04 11.18
CA LYS A 861 -23.07 -17.68 12.17
C LYS A 861 -23.91 -16.64 12.94
N ARG A 862 -25.20 -16.55 12.59
CA ARG A 862 -26.18 -15.59 13.13
C ARG A 862 -26.81 -15.96 14.48
N PHE A 863 -26.77 -17.23 14.87
CA PHE A 863 -27.40 -17.77 16.10
C PHE A 863 -26.70 -19.05 16.58
N PHE A 864 -27.01 -19.48 17.80
CA PHE A 864 -26.47 -20.68 18.43
C PHE A 864 -27.39 -21.91 18.35
N GLU A 865 -26.79 -23.07 18.09
CA GLU A 865 -27.40 -24.40 18.19
C GLU A 865 -26.95 -25.09 19.49
N LYS A 866 -27.78 -25.97 20.06
CA LYS A 866 -27.47 -26.64 21.35
C LYS A 866 -26.20 -27.52 21.32
N LYS A 867 -25.75 -27.96 20.15
CA LYS A 867 -24.54 -28.78 19.95
C LYS A 867 -23.25 -27.94 19.76
N ASP A 868 -23.35 -26.61 19.70
CA ASP A 868 -22.21 -25.76 19.40
C ASP A 868 -21.17 -25.75 20.53
N VAL A 869 -19.90 -25.80 20.14
CA VAL A 869 -18.76 -25.42 20.98
C VAL A 869 -18.33 -24.02 20.59
N ILE A 870 -18.49 -23.06 21.49
CA ILE A 870 -18.08 -21.67 21.32
C ILE A 870 -16.69 -21.43 21.89
N TRP A 871 -16.00 -20.47 21.30
CA TRP A 871 -14.79 -19.87 21.84
C TRP A 871 -15.16 -18.69 22.73
N LEU A 872 -14.35 -18.47 23.76
CA LEU A 872 -14.52 -17.39 24.73
C LEU A 872 -13.22 -16.60 24.83
N ASP A 873 -13.27 -15.29 24.62
CA ASP A 873 -12.27 -14.36 25.14
C ASP A 873 -12.33 -14.42 26.67
N ALA A 874 -11.17 -14.51 27.32
CA ALA A 874 -11.07 -14.64 28.76
C ALA A 874 -10.07 -13.63 29.35
N PHE A 875 -10.52 -12.86 30.33
CA PHE A 875 -9.69 -11.94 31.10
C PHE A 875 -9.70 -12.34 32.57
N ASN A 876 -8.52 -12.61 33.15
CA ASN A 876 -8.40 -12.89 34.57
C ASN A 876 -8.30 -11.56 35.34
N ASN A 877 -9.33 -11.23 36.13
CA ASN A 877 -9.42 -9.94 36.80
C ASN A 877 -8.39 -9.76 37.93
N LEU A 878 -7.74 -10.84 38.40
CA LEU A 878 -6.67 -10.79 39.40
C LEU A 878 -5.29 -10.67 38.75
N THR A 879 -4.93 -11.58 37.83
CA THR A 879 -3.59 -11.61 37.21
C THR A 879 -3.43 -10.60 36.06
N LYS A 880 -4.54 -10.06 35.56
CA LYS A 880 -4.65 -9.17 34.37
C LYS A 880 -4.14 -9.82 33.07
N GLU A 881 -4.01 -11.14 33.05
CA GLU A 881 -3.70 -11.88 31.84
C GLU A 881 -4.91 -12.01 30.92
N ASN A 882 -4.64 -12.02 29.62
CA ASN A 882 -5.64 -12.19 28.56
C ASN A 882 -5.40 -13.55 27.88
N GLY A 883 -6.48 -14.21 27.50
CA GLY A 883 -6.43 -15.57 26.97
C GLY A 883 -7.71 -16.01 26.29
N PHE A 884 -7.78 -17.29 25.93
CA PHE A 884 -8.92 -17.90 25.24
C PHE A 884 -9.35 -19.21 25.91
N PHE A 885 -10.65 -19.46 25.91
CA PHE A 885 -11.31 -20.66 26.45
C PHE A 885 -12.29 -21.26 25.42
N LYS A 886 -12.78 -22.48 25.69
CA LYS A 886 -13.84 -23.17 24.93
C LYS A 886 -14.99 -23.61 25.83
N LYS A 887 -16.21 -23.71 25.30
CA LYS A 887 -17.40 -24.20 26.02
C LYS A 887 -18.49 -24.72 25.07
N SER A 888 -19.07 -25.89 25.33
CA SER A 888 -20.29 -26.38 24.65
C SER A 888 -21.55 -25.76 25.26
N ILE A 889 -22.47 -25.24 24.42
CA ILE A 889 -23.67 -24.50 24.88
C ILE A 889 -24.72 -25.42 25.55
N GLY A 890 -24.93 -26.62 25.01
CA GLY A 890 -25.97 -27.53 25.49
C GLY A 890 -25.68 -28.18 26.85
N ASP A 891 -24.41 -28.42 27.19
CA ASP A 891 -24.02 -29.16 28.39
C ASP A 891 -23.81 -28.27 29.64
N SER A 892 -23.69 -28.90 30.80
CA SER A 892 -23.49 -28.28 32.12
C SER A 892 -22.03 -28.26 32.59
N LYS A 893 -21.05 -28.54 31.72
CA LYS A 893 -19.63 -28.52 32.08
C LYS A 893 -19.09 -27.08 32.18
N ASN A 894 -18.01 -26.90 32.94
CA ASN A 894 -17.28 -25.63 33.03
C ASN A 894 -16.53 -25.33 31.71
N PRO A 895 -16.19 -24.06 31.41
CA PRO A 895 -15.29 -23.70 30.31
C PRO A 895 -13.86 -24.27 30.46
N GLU A 896 -13.20 -24.53 29.34
CA GLU A 896 -11.85 -25.13 29.23
C GLU A 896 -10.82 -24.11 28.72
N LEU A 897 -9.66 -24.00 29.37
CA LEU A 897 -8.58 -23.05 29.04
C LEU A 897 -7.76 -23.51 27.82
N VAL A 898 -7.50 -22.59 26.87
CA VAL A 898 -6.61 -22.83 25.71
C VAL A 898 -5.23 -22.20 25.91
N THR A 899 -5.18 -20.90 26.24
CA THR A 899 -3.96 -20.11 26.43
C THR A 899 -4.23 -18.88 27.30
N SER A 900 -3.19 -18.32 27.94
CA SER A 900 -3.22 -17.10 28.78
C SER A 900 -1.84 -16.42 28.76
N GLY A 901 -1.76 -15.10 28.96
CA GLY A 901 -0.48 -14.45 29.28
C GLY A 901 -0.48 -12.93 29.37
N LYS A 902 0.72 -12.39 29.65
CA LYS A 902 1.01 -10.96 29.90
C LYS A 902 1.19 -10.13 28.62
N PHE A 903 0.30 -10.33 27.65
CA PHE A 903 0.30 -9.60 26.38
C PHE A 903 -1.12 -9.23 25.98
N LYS A 904 -1.27 -8.16 25.19
CA LYS A 904 -2.50 -7.96 24.44
C LYS A 904 -2.41 -8.77 23.15
N TYR A 905 -3.25 -9.79 23.06
CA TYR A 905 -3.62 -10.42 21.80
C TYR A 905 -4.79 -9.62 21.20
N SER A 906 -4.79 -9.43 19.89
CA SER A 906 -5.96 -8.89 19.16
C SER A 906 -6.03 -9.49 17.76
N SER A 907 -7.18 -9.33 17.10
CA SER A 907 -7.39 -9.78 15.71
C SER A 907 -7.20 -11.29 15.53
N LEU A 908 -7.64 -12.11 16.50
CA LEU A 908 -7.61 -13.57 16.39
C LEU A 908 -8.49 -14.03 15.22
N VAL A 909 -7.87 -14.64 14.19
CA VAL A 909 -8.59 -15.21 13.05
C VAL A 909 -8.26 -16.70 12.93
N LYS A 910 -9.27 -17.57 13.09
CA LYS A 910 -9.16 -19.01 12.85
C LYS A 910 -9.31 -19.33 11.36
N ALA A 911 -8.48 -20.23 10.82
CA ALA A 911 -8.72 -20.82 9.50
C ALA A 911 -10.03 -21.65 9.49
N LYS A 912 -10.86 -21.51 8.45
CA LYS A 912 -12.21 -22.10 8.35
C LYS A 912 -12.22 -23.58 8.77
N ASP A 913 -11.45 -24.41 8.06
CA ASP A 913 -11.46 -25.87 8.18
C ASP A 913 -10.25 -26.46 8.93
N ALA A 914 -9.42 -25.62 9.57
CA ALA A 914 -8.19 -26.06 10.27
C ALA A 914 -7.95 -25.29 11.58
N ASP A 915 -7.26 -25.92 12.53
CA ASP A 915 -6.80 -25.25 13.76
C ASP A 915 -5.47 -24.52 13.49
N ARG A 916 -5.59 -23.30 12.93
CA ARG A 916 -4.51 -22.34 12.68
C ARG A 916 -5.03 -20.92 12.89
N TYR A 917 -4.17 -20.03 13.38
CA TYR A 917 -4.57 -18.74 13.94
C TYR A 917 -3.60 -17.61 13.59
N LEU A 918 -4.11 -16.45 13.18
CA LEU A 918 -3.36 -15.19 13.05
C LEU A 918 -3.75 -14.24 14.20
N TYR A 919 -2.84 -13.40 14.70
CA TYR A 919 -3.14 -12.35 15.68
C TYR A 919 -2.08 -11.23 15.71
N ASP A 920 -2.44 -10.05 16.21
CA ASP A 920 -1.48 -8.99 16.54
C ASP A 920 -1.00 -9.17 17.99
N LYS A 921 0.27 -8.82 18.28
CA LYS A 921 0.81 -8.85 19.65
C LYS A 921 1.73 -7.67 19.90
N GLY A 922 1.36 -6.83 20.87
CA GLY A 922 2.11 -5.63 21.25
C GLY A 922 2.15 -5.43 22.76
N ASN A 923 3.10 -4.61 23.21
CA ASN A 923 3.20 -4.14 24.59
C ASN A 923 3.87 -2.76 24.63
N TYR A 924 3.97 -2.15 25.81
CA TYR A 924 4.48 -0.79 25.99
C TYR A 924 5.91 -0.53 25.46
N THR A 925 6.76 -1.57 25.35
CA THR A 925 8.15 -1.44 24.89
C THR A 925 8.37 -1.88 23.44
N SER A 926 7.30 -2.21 22.71
CA SER A 926 7.34 -2.65 21.33
C SER A 926 6.34 -1.87 20.48
N SER A 927 6.77 -1.39 19.31
CA SER A 927 5.82 -1.05 18.24
C SER A 927 4.85 -2.21 18.02
N PRO A 928 3.55 -1.96 17.76
CA PRO A 928 2.63 -3.01 17.34
C PRO A 928 3.13 -3.67 16.05
N ASP A 929 3.20 -5.00 16.07
CA ASP A 929 3.68 -5.86 14.98
C ASP A 929 2.83 -7.16 14.93
N VAL A 930 2.98 -7.99 13.89
CA VAL A 930 2.02 -9.06 13.51
C VAL A 930 2.57 -10.49 13.70
N TYR A 931 1.74 -11.41 14.22
CA TYR A 931 2.09 -12.72 14.80
C TYR A 931 1.17 -13.85 14.27
N VAL A 932 1.57 -15.13 14.38
CA VAL A 932 0.82 -16.30 13.83
C VAL A 932 1.11 -17.58 14.63
N SER A 933 0.14 -18.49 14.83
CA SER A 933 0.30 -19.73 15.61
C SER A 933 -0.66 -20.88 15.23
N ALA A 934 -0.50 -22.05 15.85
CA ALA A 934 -1.34 -23.24 15.64
C ALA A 934 -2.17 -23.64 16.89
N ASP A 935 -1.61 -23.46 18.08
CA ASP A 935 -2.19 -23.75 19.39
C ASP A 935 -2.24 -22.52 20.31
N LEU A 936 -1.84 -21.36 19.78
CA LEU A 936 -1.67 -20.07 20.45
C LEU A 936 -0.53 -20.05 21.50
N LYS A 937 0.60 -20.70 21.16
CA LYS A 937 1.81 -20.79 22.01
C LYS A 937 3.17 -20.47 21.28
N THR A 938 3.21 -19.94 20.03
CA THR A 938 4.43 -19.75 19.13
C THR A 938 4.28 -18.59 18.02
N GLU A 939 5.27 -17.67 17.59
CA GLU A 939 5.04 -16.30 16.86
C GLU A 939 6.17 -15.30 16.13
N THR A 940 6.02 -13.92 15.81
CA THR A 940 6.86 -12.96 14.86
C THR A 940 6.88 -11.30 14.99
N LYS A 941 7.49 -10.33 14.14
CA LYS A 941 7.70 -8.76 14.36
C LYS A 941 8.10 -7.64 13.19
N LEU A 942 8.06 -6.22 13.29
CA LEU A 942 8.25 -5.05 12.21
C LEU A 942 9.01 -3.56 12.34
N SER A 943 8.48 -2.25 12.21
CA SER A 943 9.06 -0.96 11.45
C SER A 943 9.23 0.63 11.93
N THR A 944 9.31 1.80 11.11
CA THR A 944 9.77 3.31 11.44
C THR A 944 9.54 4.67 10.50
N THR A 945 10.00 6.00 10.76
CA THR A 945 9.58 7.44 10.17
C THR A 945 10.58 8.76 9.93
N ASN A 946 10.19 10.11 9.60
CA ASN A 946 11.05 11.39 9.18
C ASN A 946 10.47 12.97 8.99
N PRO A 947 11.19 14.21 9.02
CA PRO A 947 10.71 15.75 9.00
C PRO A 947 11.50 17.11 8.43
N GLN A 948 10.97 18.43 8.23
CA GLN A 948 11.63 19.90 8.10
C GLN A 948 10.79 21.31 7.84
N GLN A 949 11.22 22.67 8.08
CA GLN A 949 10.69 24.09 7.53
C GLN A 949 11.34 25.58 7.94
N GLN A 950 11.09 26.83 7.30
CA GLN A 950 11.48 28.33 7.65
C GLN A 950 10.87 29.65 6.83
N ASN A 951 10.89 31.03 7.24
CA ASN A 951 10.94 32.42 6.45
C ASN A 951 10.57 33.96 6.99
N TYR A 952 10.18 35.08 6.20
CA TYR A 952 10.44 36.66 6.17
C TYR A 952 9.57 37.93 6.77
N ASN A 953 9.77 39.29 6.39
CA ASN A 953 9.28 40.68 6.98
C ASN A 953 8.91 42.05 6.09
N TRP A 954 8.95 43.41 6.51
CA TRP A 954 8.16 44.74 6.09
C TRP A 954 8.26 46.16 6.88
N GLY A 955 7.48 47.35 6.76
CA GLY A 955 7.05 48.43 7.84
C GLY A 955 6.80 50.05 7.70
N THR A 956 5.87 50.80 8.48
CA THR A 956 5.77 52.32 8.92
C THR A 956 4.87 52.71 10.19
N ALA A 957 5.03 53.86 10.97
CA ALA A 957 4.23 54.25 12.22
C ALA A 957 4.37 55.71 12.89
N GLU A 958 3.55 56.10 13.93
CA GLU A 958 3.71 57.31 14.85
C GLU A 958 3.42 57.07 16.39
N LEU A 959 3.76 57.99 17.32
CA LEU A 959 3.59 57.84 18.80
C LEU A 959 2.56 58.81 19.45
N VAL A 960 1.71 58.33 20.35
CA VAL A 960 0.68 59.09 21.11
C VAL A 960 0.81 58.91 22.64
N LYS A 961 0.30 59.87 23.45
CA LYS A 961 0.45 59.89 24.93
C LYS A 961 -0.85 60.28 25.67
N TRP A 962 -1.05 59.76 26.88
CA TRP A 962 -2.20 60.08 27.76
C TRP A 962 -1.88 59.93 29.26
N VAL A 963 -2.88 60.17 30.11
CA VAL A 963 -2.83 59.93 31.57
C VAL A 963 -3.94 58.94 31.95
N THR A 964 -3.61 57.93 32.75
CA THR A 964 -4.55 56.87 33.19
C THR A 964 -5.38 57.31 34.42
N PRO A 965 -6.47 56.59 34.80
CA PRO A 965 -7.29 56.90 35.97
C PRO A 965 -6.52 56.96 37.31
N LYS A 966 -5.52 56.09 37.53
CA LYS A 966 -4.60 56.13 38.68
C LYS A 966 -3.53 57.24 38.57
N GLY A 967 -3.53 58.03 37.51
CA GLY A 967 -2.62 59.16 37.30
C GLY A 967 -1.29 58.83 36.62
N PHE A 968 -1.10 57.61 36.09
CA PHE A 968 0.13 57.26 35.38
C PHE A 968 0.22 57.99 34.04
N LYS A 969 1.41 58.48 33.69
CA LYS A 969 1.72 58.96 32.34
C LYS A 969 2.00 57.76 31.44
N SER A 970 1.30 57.65 30.32
CA SER A 970 1.39 56.51 29.41
C SER A 970 1.50 56.93 27.95
N GLU A 971 1.99 56.03 27.10
CA GLU A 971 2.18 56.23 25.67
C GLU A 971 1.98 54.94 24.86
N GLY A 972 2.03 55.04 23.53
CA GLY A 972 1.79 53.92 22.63
C GLY A 972 1.84 54.36 21.17
N ILE A 973 1.85 53.41 20.24
CA ILE A 973 1.92 53.71 18.80
C ILE A 973 0.51 53.89 18.25
N LEU A 974 0.30 54.93 17.46
CA LEU A 974 -0.84 55.03 16.55
C LEU A 974 -0.33 54.80 15.12
N TYR A 975 -0.75 53.73 14.49
CA TYR A 975 -0.48 53.50 13.07
C TYR A 975 -1.63 54.10 12.26
N LYS A 976 -1.29 54.94 11.28
CA LYS A 976 -2.22 55.70 10.44
C LYS A 976 -2.10 55.27 8.98
N PRO A 977 -3.20 55.26 8.21
CA PRO A 977 -3.17 55.04 6.77
C PRO A 977 -2.10 55.88 6.08
N GLU A 978 -1.47 55.34 5.03
CA GLU A 978 -0.52 56.08 4.18
C GLU A 978 -1.14 57.35 3.53
N ASN A 979 -2.47 57.49 3.63
CA ASN A 979 -3.32 58.57 3.13
C ASN A 979 -4.34 59.08 4.18
N PHE A 980 -3.96 59.15 5.46
CA PHE A 980 -4.84 59.59 6.56
C PHE A 980 -5.41 61.03 6.41
N ASP A 981 -6.72 61.20 6.66
CA ASP A 981 -7.46 62.48 6.62
C ASP A 981 -8.13 62.77 7.97
N PRO A 982 -7.75 63.83 8.71
CA PRO A 982 -8.30 64.13 10.05
C PRO A 982 -9.77 64.59 10.06
N ASN A 983 -10.42 64.79 8.90
CA ASN A 983 -11.84 65.17 8.82
C ASN A 983 -12.79 63.95 8.80
N LYS A 984 -12.27 62.77 8.45
CA LYS A 984 -13.04 61.52 8.36
C LYS A 984 -13.12 60.82 9.71
N LYS A 985 -14.28 60.23 10.04
CA LYS A 985 -14.39 59.24 11.12
C LYS A 985 -13.92 57.87 10.64
N TYR A 986 -13.05 57.25 11.43
CA TYR A 986 -12.52 55.92 11.20
C TYR A 986 -12.93 54.96 12.34
N PRO A 987 -13.24 53.69 12.03
CA PRO A 987 -13.22 52.63 13.02
C PRO A 987 -11.79 52.40 13.51
N MET A 988 -11.65 51.97 14.76
CA MET A 988 -10.36 51.73 15.40
C MET A 988 -10.24 50.27 15.85
N ILE A 989 -9.09 49.65 15.56
CA ILE A 989 -8.71 48.37 16.15
C ILE A 989 -7.59 48.63 17.14
N VAL A 990 -7.74 48.14 18.37
CA VAL A 990 -6.68 48.21 19.38
C VAL A 990 -5.90 46.90 19.37
N TYR A 991 -4.59 46.97 19.15
CA TYR A 991 -3.69 45.82 19.14
C TYR A 991 -2.68 45.91 20.30
N PHE A 992 -2.70 44.96 21.23
CA PHE A 992 -1.92 45.07 22.47
C PHE A 992 -1.22 43.77 22.89
N TYR A 993 -0.20 43.94 23.75
CA TYR A 993 0.56 42.84 24.36
C TYR A 993 1.20 43.28 25.70
N GLU A 994 2.27 44.07 25.65
CA GLU A 994 2.94 44.62 26.84
C GLU A 994 3.33 46.08 26.58
N LYS A 995 4.61 46.36 26.32
CA LYS A 995 5.03 47.62 25.70
C LYS A 995 5.31 47.39 24.24
N LEU A 996 4.85 48.31 23.40
CA LEU A 996 4.95 48.27 21.95
C LEU A 996 5.53 49.57 21.38
N SER A 997 5.58 50.66 22.14
CA SER A 997 6.15 51.98 21.78
C SER A 997 7.59 51.92 21.25
N ASP A 998 8.45 51.09 21.85
CA ASP A 998 9.83 50.83 21.37
C ASP A 998 9.87 50.32 19.91
N GLY A 999 8.77 49.74 19.42
CA GLY A 999 8.58 49.28 18.05
C GLY A 999 8.29 50.38 17.02
N LEU A 1000 8.33 51.67 17.40
CA LEU A 1000 7.96 52.81 16.54
C LEU A 1000 8.70 52.84 15.18
N TYR A 1001 9.98 52.47 15.18
CA TYR A 1001 10.81 52.39 13.97
C TYR A 1001 11.05 50.94 13.50
N ALA A 1002 10.31 49.97 14.06
CA ALA A 1002 10.44 48.57 13.68
C ALA A 1002 9.76 48.32 12.33
N TYR A 1003 10.57 47.92 11.37
CA TYR A 1003 10.13 47.42 10.07
C TYR A 1003 9.17 46.19 10.33
N GLN A 1004 7.83 46.34 10.12
CA GLN A 1004 6.77 45.29 10.10
C GLN A 1004 6.15 44.89 8.74
N ALA A 1005 6.03 43.58 8.47
CA ALA A 1005 5.51 42.88 7.27
C ALA A 1005 4.19 43.46 6.38
N PRO A 1006 3.54 43.44 4.05
CA PRO A 1006 2.23 43.68 3.17
C PRO A 1006 1.67 42.41 2.47
N ALA A 1007 1.92 41.30 3.14
CA ALA A 1007 1.54 39.93 2.92
C ALA A 1007 0.95 39.45 4.26
N PRO A 1008 0.21 38.35 4.28
CA PRO A 1008 -0.67 38.14 5.44
C PRO A 1008 0.13 37.73 6.69
N THR A 1009 -0.20 38.30 7.85
CA THR A 1009 0.53 38.07 9.13
C THR A 1009 0.15 36.73 9.77
N PRO A 1010 0.97 36.21 10.72
CA PRO A 1010 0.71 34.90 11.33
C PRO A 1010 -0.48 34.79 12.29
N SER A 1011 -0.93 35.88 12.91
CA SER A 1011 -1.79 35.82 14.12
C SER A 1011 -2.07 37.21 14.72
N ARG A 1012 -1.03 38.03 14.81
CA ARG A 1012 -1.11 39.46 15.12
C ARG A 1012 -1.88 40.16 14.02
N LEU A 1013 -2.65 41.18 14.38
CA LEU A 1013 -3.27 42.11 13.43
C LEU A 1013 -2.25 42.51 12.35
N ASN A 1014 -2.63 42.42 11.08
CA ASN A 1014 -1.78 42.84 9.97
C ASN A 1014 -1.78 44.37 9.88
N ILE A 1015 -0.97 45.00 10.74
CA ILE A 1015 -1.08 46.43 10.98
C ILE A 1015 -1.09 47.24 9.67
N PRO A 1016 -0.13 47.10 8.73
CA PRO A 1016 -0.15 47.94 7.53
C PRO A 1016 -1.31 47.59 6.58
N PHE A 1017 -1.80 46.34 6.55
CA PHE A 1017 -3.00 45.99 5.77
C PHE A 1017 -4.27 46.66 6.32
N PHE A 1018 -4.51 46.60 7.63
CA PHE A 1018 -5.69 47.24 8.24
C PHE A 1018 -5.60 48.77 8.13
N VAL A 1019 -4.40 49.31 8.33
CA VAL A 1019 -4.02 50.71 8.09
C VAL A 1019 -4.37 51.16 6.66
N SER A 1020 -3.88 50.48 5.60
CA SER A 1020 -4.25 50.82 4.22
C SER A 1020 -5.75 50.60 3.92
N ASN A 1021 -6.45 49.75 4.69
CA ASN A 1021 -7.91 49.52 4.60
C ASN A 1021 -8.77 50.52 5.42
N SER A 1022 -8.24 51.72 5.72
CA SER A 1022 -8.93 52.77 6.48
C SER A 1022 -9.37 52.31 7.88
N TYR A 1023 -8.51 51.60 8.60
CA TYR A 1023 -8.58 51.50 10.06
C TYR A 1023 -7.51 52.38 10.71
N LEU A 1024 -7.81 52.86 11.91
CA LEU A 1024 -6.79 53.27 12.86
C LEU A 1024 -6.34 52.04 13.63
N VAL A 1025 -5.03 51.84 13.80
CA VAL A 1025 -4.50 50.80 14.68
C VAL A 1025 -3.78 51.45 15.84
N PHE A 1026 -4.32 51.27 17.04
CA PHE A 1026 -3.72 51.80 18.28
C PHE A 1026 -3.05 50.67 19.06
N ALA A 1027 -1.79 50.86 19.44
CA ALA A 1027 -0.98 49.94 20.21
C ALA A 1027 -0.50 50.61 21.52
N PRO A 1028 -1.30 50.57 22.60
CA PRO A 1028 -0.93 51.13 23.90
C PRO A 1028 0.21 50.35 24.55
N ASP A 1029 1.09 51.05 25.29
CA ASP A 1029 1.93 50.43 26.30
C ASP A 1029 1.11 50.11 27.57
N ILE A 1030 1.50 49.02 28.22
CA ILE A 1030 0.92 48.53 29.46
C ILE A 1030 2.05 48.40 30.49
N SER A 1031 1.85 49.00 31.66
CA SER A 1031 2.69 48.76 32.84
C SER A 1031 1.89 47.99 33.90
N TYR A 1032 2.55 47.17 34.71
CA TYR A 1032 1.88 46.10 35.46
C TYR A 1032 2.03 46.22 36.97
N GLU A 1033 0.91 46.05 37.67
CA GLU A 1033 0.83 45.85 39.11
C GLU A 1033 0.97 44.35 39.43
N THR A 1034 1.90 43.97 40.31
CA THR A 1034 2.13 42.56 40.70
C THR A 1034 0.87 41.97 41.35
N GLY A 1035 0.48 40.77 40.93
CA GLY A 1035 -0.77 40.11 41.31
C GLY A 1035 -1.98 40.47 40.43
N TYR A 1036 -1.93 41.57 39.68
CA TYR A 1036 -3.10 42.12 38.97
C TYR A 1036 -2.84 42.48 37.49
N PRO A 1037 -2.37 41.53 36.66
CA PRO A 1037 -2.17 41.75 35.23
C PRO A 1037 -3.45 42.18 34.49
N GLY A 1038 -4.61 41.62 34.84
CA GLY A 1038 -5.88 41.94 34.18
C GLY A 1038 -6.34 43.37 34.46
N LYS A 1039 -6.29 43.79 35.74
CA LYS A 1039 -6.61 45.17 36.14
C LYS A 1039 -5.62 46.19 35.55
N SER A 1040 -4.37 45.77 35.34
CA SER A 1040 -3.36 46.58 34.63
C SER A 1040 -3.72 46.76 33.15
N ALA A 1041 -4.21 45.70 32.48
CA ALA A 1041 -4.71 45.79 31.12
C ALA A 1041 -5.93 46.74 31.02
N GLU A 1042 -6.87 46.67 31.97
CA GLU A 1042 -7.99 47.62 32.08
C GLU A 1042 -7.50 49.08 32.25
N GLU A 1043 -6.60 49.32 33.21
CA GLU A 1043 -6.07 50.65 33.55
C GLU A 1043 -5.39 51.35 32.35
N PHE A 1044 -4.61 50.61 31.56
CA PHE A 1044 -3.83 51.17 30.45
C PHE A 1044 -4.58 51.14 29.11
N ILE A 1045 -5.20 50.01 28.72
CA ILE A 1045 -5.84 49.87 27.40
C ILE A 1045 -7.13 50.70 27.35
N ASN A 1046 -8.04 50.54 28.32
CA ASN A 1046 -9.34 51.22 28.27
C ASN A 1046 -9.16 52.75 28.35
N SER A 1047 -8.22 53.24 29.16
CA SER A 1047 -7.94 54.67 29.29
C SER A 1047 -7.28 55.28 28.06
N GLY A 1048 -6.40 54.54 27.38
CA GLY A 1048 -5.85 54.96 26.09
C GLY A 1048 -6.94 55.08 25.02
N VAL A 1049 -7.88 54.12 25.00
CA VAL A 1049 -9.06 54.16 24.12
C VAL A 1049 -9.97 55.36 24.43
N GLU A 1050 -10.32 55.59 25.69
CA GLU A 1050 -11.10 56.78 26.09
C GLU A 1050 -10.37 58.10 25.84
N SER A 1051 -9.02 58.09 25.81
CA SER A 1051 -8.25 59.26 25.40
C SER A 1051 -8.33 59.49 23.89
N LEU A 1052 -8.23 58.44 23.07
CA LEU A 1052 -8.35 58.57 21.61
C LEU A 1052 -9.76 58.90 21.14
N LYS A 1053 -10.82 58.41 21.82
CA LYS A 1053 -12.23 58.77 21.55
C LYS A 1053 -12.53 60.27 21.59
N LYS A 1054 -11.67 61.09 22.20
CA LYS A 1054 -11.79 62.56 22.25
C LYS A 1054 -11.49 63.23 20.89
N ASN A 1055 -10.85 62.52 19.96
CA ASN A 1055 -10.62 63.00 18.61
C ASN A 1055 -11.87 62.85 17.76
N SER A 1056 -12.23 63.90 17.01
CA SER A 1056 -13.39 63.91 16.10
C SER A 1056 -13.33 62.81 15.02
N TRP A 1057 -12.13 62.37 14.65
CA TRP A 1057 -11.85 61.33 13.65
C TRP A 1057 -11.90 59.88 14.16
N VAL A 1058 -12.14 59.64 15.46
CA VAL A 1058 -12.40 58.30 15.99
C VAL A 1058 -13.90 58.04 16.11
N ASP A 1059 -14.38 56.92 15.56
CA ASP A 1059 -15.72 56.44 15.90
C ASP A 1059 -15.70 55.64 17.21
N GLY A 1060 -16.07 56.31 18.30
CA GLY A 1060 -16.13 55.72 19.64
C GLY A 1060 -17.15 54.59 19.83
N THR A 1061 -18.02 54.31 18.85
CA THR A 1061 -18.95 53.17 18.84
C THR A 1061 -18.43 51.99 18.01
N LYS A 1062 -17.41 52.21 17.17
CA LYS A 1062 -16.86 51.23 16.21
C LYS A 1062 -15.42 50.86 16.55
N ILE A 1063 -15.24 50.35 17.75
CA ILE A 1063 -13.96 49.90 18.29
C ILE A 1063 -13.92 48.37 18.39
N GLY A 1064 -12.90 47.76 17.79
CA GLY A 1064 -12.56 46.35 17.97
C GLY A 1064 -11.25 46.19 18.73
N ILE A 1065 -11.04 44.99 19.29
CA ILE A 1065 -9.77 44.62 19.95
C ILE A 1065 -9.18 43.37 19.32
N GLN A 1066 -7.85 43.35 19.18
CA GLN A 1066 -7.06 42.25 18.63
C GLN A 1066 -5.90 41.95 19.57
N GLY A 1067 -5.70 40.69 19.92
CA GLY A 1067 -4.57 40.30 20.74
C GLY A 1067 -4.22 38.83 20.54
N GLN A 1068 -2.93 38.54 20.41
CA GLN A 1068 -2.39 37.18 20.35
C GLN A 1068 -1.79 36.80 21.70
N SER A 1069 -1.96 35.56 22.15
CA SER A 1069 -1.24 34.97 23.29
C SER A 1069 -1.55 35.70 24.59
N TRP A 1070 -0.60 36.44 25.17
CA TRP A 1070 -0.85 37.35 26.29
C TRP A 1070 -1.84 38.46 25.94
N GLY A 1071 -1.78 38.98 24.71
CA GLY A 1071 -2.83 39.84 24.15
C GLY A 1071 -4.18 39.14 24.05
N GLY A 1072 -4.21 37.82 23.76
CA GLY A 1072 -5.43 37.02 23.75
C GLY A 1072 -6.02 36.85 25.14
N TYR A 1073 -5.18 36.62 26.16
CA TYR A 1073 -5.61 36.70 27.57
C TYR A 1073 -6.21 38.07 27.88
N GLN A 1074 -5.56 39.17 27.48
CA GLN A 1074 -6.05 40.52 27.72
C GLN A 1074 -7.38 40.79 27.01
N VAL A 1075 -7.55 40.35 25.75
CA VAL A 1075 -8.84 40.39 25.05
C VAL A 1075 -9.91 39.62 25.83
N ALA A 1076 -9.63 38.37 26.20
CA ALA A 1076 -10.55 37.52 26.95
C ALA A 1076 -10.89 38.08 28.35
N HIS A 1077 -9.94 38.76 29.01
CA HIS A 1077 -10.19 39.46 30.27
C HIS A 1077 -11.08 40.69 30.06
N LEU A 1078 -10.72 41.59 29.13
CA LEU A 1078 -11.44 42.84 28.90
C LEU A 1078 -12.93 42.62 28.58
N ILE A 1079 -13.27 41.65 27.73
CA ILE A 1079 -14.67 41.32 27.41
C ILE A 1079 -15.47 40.72 28.58
N THR A 1080 -14.84 40.41 29.71
CA THR A 1080 -15.54 40.04 30.98
C THR A 1080 -15.75 41.23 31.93
N ARG A 1081 -15.25 42.42 31.57
CA ARG A 1081 -15.22 43.64 32.42
C ARG A 1081 -15.94 44.83 31.78
N THR A 1082 -16.03 44.90 30.45
CA THR A 1082 -16.63 46.04 29.74
C THR A 1082 -17.26 45.63 28.40
N ASP A 1083 -18.42 46.22 28.09
CA ASP A 1083 -19.11 46.09 26.80
C ASP A 1083 -18.71 47.21 25.80
N MET A 1084 -17.65 47.99 26.09
CA MET A 1084 -17.20 49.12 25.25
C MET A 1084 -16.64 48.72 23.88
N TYR A 1085 -16.55 47.42 23.60
CA TYR A 1085 -15.97 46.84 22.38
C TYR A 1085 -17.05 46.14 21.58
N ALA A 1086 -17.23 46.56 20.33
CA ALA A 1086 -18.26 46.04 19.44
C ALA A 1086 -17.89 44.66 18.85
N ALA A 1087 -16.61 44.31 18.83
CA ALA A 1087 -16.09 43.04 18.36
C ALA A 1087 -14.72 42.71 18.99
N ALA A 1088 -14.47 41.44 19.28
CA ALA A 1088 -13.20 40.98 19.85
C ALA A 1088 -12.58 39.85 19.02
N TRP A 1089 -11.27 39.94 18.79
CA TRP A 1089 -10.48 38.89 18.15
C TRP A 1089 -9.40 38.40 19.10
N SER A 1090 -9.60 37.19 19.63
CA SER A 1090 -8.84 36.59 20.72
C SER A 1090 -7.97 35.46 20.19
N GLY A 1091 -6.74 35.76 19.82
CA GLY A 1091 -5.80 34.79 19.28
C GLY A 1091 -4.98 34.11 20.39
N ALA A 1092 -4.89 32.79 20.38
CA ALA A 1092 -4.27 31.91 21.37
C ALA A 1092 -4.45 32.38 22.83
N PRO A 1093 -5.68 32.65 23.32
CA PRO A 1093 -5.88 33.20 24.65
C PRO A 1093 -5.51 32.21 25.74
N VAL A 1094 -4.96 32.70 26.86
CA VAL A 1094 -4.99 31.98 28.13
C VAL A 1094 -6.24 32.46 28.89
N VAL A 1095 -7.24 31.58 29.03
CA VAL A 1095 -8.46 31.89 29.80
C VAL A 1095 -8.47 31.30 31.20
N ASN A 1096 -7.60 30.33 31.45
CA ASN A 1096 -7.52 29.60 32.70
C ASN A 1096 -6.04 29.46 33.10
N MET A 1097 -5.58 30.37 33.94
CA MET A 1097 -4.21 30.34 34.47
C MET A 1097 -3.97 29.11 35.35
N THR A 1098 -4.99 28.46 35.91
CA THR A 1098 -4.81 27.24 36.73
C THR A 1098 -4.44 26.02 35.88
N SER A 1099 -5.18 25.73 34.80
CA SER A 1099 -4.82 24.64 33.87
C SER A 1099 -3.56 24.96 33.07
N ALA A 1100 -3.36 26.23 32.70
CA ALA A 1100 -2.18 26.66 31.96
C ALA A 1100 -0.90 26.82 32.81
N TYR A 1101 -0.97 26.85 34.14
CA TYR A 1101 0.19 26.88 35.06
C TYR A 1101 0.93 25.54 35.09
N GLY A 1102 0.19 24.44 35.24
CA GLY A 1102 0.72 23.07 35.17
C GLY A 1102 1.14 22.66 33.75
N GLY A 1103 0.67 23.38 32.73
CA GLY A 1103 0.97 23.10 31.33
C GLY A 1103 2.48 23.12 31.02
N ILE A 1104 2.84 22.37 29.98
CA ILE A 1104 4.18 22.39 29.39
C ILE A 1104 4.16 23.40 28.23
N ARG A 1105 5.23 24.17 28.07
CA ARG A 1105 5.58 24.80 26.78
C ARG A 1105 6.21 23.71 25.92
N TRP A 1106 5.42 23.07 25.06
CA TRP A 1106 5.84 21.87 24.35
C TRP A 1106 7.05 22.08 23.44
N GLU A 1107 7.34 23.33 23.05
CA GLU A 1107 8.55 23.71 22.32
C GLU A 1107 9.83 23.76 23.19
N SER A 1108 9.71 23.83 24.52
CA SER A 1108 10.87 23.89 25.45
C SER A 1108 10.90 22.80 26.52
N GLY A 1109 9.83 22.03 26.68
CA GLY A 1109 9.68 21.05 27.76
C GLY A 1109 9.54 21.67 29.16
N MET A 1110 9.67 23.00 29.29
CA MET A 1110 9.52 23.68 30.57
C MET A 1110 8.06 23.67 31.02
N ASN A 1111 7.84 23.34 32.29
CA ASN A 1111 6.62 23.73 32.98
C ASN A 1111 6.49 25.26 33.01
N ARG A 1112 5.26 25.77 32.96
CA ARG A 1112 4.97 27.20 32.79
C ARG A 1112 4.92 28.01 34.10
N GLN A 1113 5.15 27.41 35.28
CA GLN A 1113 5.18 28.04 36.61
C GLN A 1113 5.80 29.46 36.60
N PHE A 1114 7.03 29.59 36.11
CA PHE A 1114 7.76 30.85 36.02
C PHE A 1114 7.05 31.95 35.17
N GLN A 1115 6.22 31.56 34.20
CA GLN A 1115 5.43 32.48 33.37
C GLN A 1115 4.39 33.21 34.23
N TYR A 1116 3.77 32.49 35.17
CA TYR A 1116 2.71 33.05 35.99
C TYR A 1116 3.26 33.73 37.25
N GLU A 1117 4.19 33.07 37.94
CA GLU A 1117 4.72 33.55 39.22
C GLU A 1117 5.59 34.80 39.07
N LYS A 1118 6.59 34.76 38.18
CA LYS A 1118 7.71 35.71 38.21
C LYS A 1118 7.82 36.57 36.95
N THR A 1119 7.43 36.02 35.79
CA THR A 1119 7.52 36.72 34.49
C THR A 1119 6.14 37.17 34.01
N GLN A 1120 5.66 36.76 32.83
CA GLN A 1120 4.60 37.46 32.10
C GLN A 1120 3.29 37.75 32.87
N SER A 1121 2.73 36.81 33.64
CA SER A 1121 1.49 37.06 34.40
C SER A 1121 1.72 37.75 35.75
N ARG A 1122 2.98 37.88 36.20
CA ARG A 1122 3.39 38.72 37.34
C ARG A 1122 2.60 38.47 38.63
N ILE A 1123 2.11 37.25 38.89
CA ILE A 1123 1.26 36.93 40.06
C ILE A 1123 2.04 37.04 41.39
N GLY A 1124 3.37 36.91 41.35
CA GLY A 1124 4.28 37.05 42.48
C GLY A 1124 4.50 35.76 43.27
N ALA A 1125 3.45 34.95 43.42
CA ALA A 1125 3.42 33.72 44.21
C ALA A 1125 2.95 32.50 43.39
N THR A 1126 3.26 31.30 43.87
CA THR A 1126 2.83 30.01 43.28
C THR A 1126 1.31 29.84 43.33
N LEU A 1127 0.79 28.89 42.54
CA LEU A 1127 -0.64 28.53 42.55
C LEU A 1127 -1.12 28.03 43.94
N TRP A 1128 -0.22 27.49 44.75
CA TRP A 1128 -0.54 26.95 46.08
C TRP A 1128 -0.45 28.01 47.19
N GLU A 1129 0.40 29.03 47.04
CA GLU A 1129 0.49 30.14 47.98
C GLU A 1129 -0.66 31.15 47.83
N LYS A 1130 -1.15 31.37 46.59
CA LYS A 1130 -2.20 32.35 46.26
C LYS A 1130 -3.17 31.88 45.17
N PRO A 1131 -3.88 30.75 45.36
CA PRO A 1131 -4.81 30.20 44.36
C PRO A 1131 -5.88 31.20 43.91
N GLU A 1132 -6.32 32.08 44.82
CA GLU A 1132 -7.31 33.12 44.56
C GLU A 1132 -6.87 34.13 43.49
N LEU A 1133 -5.58 34.50 43.42
CA LEU A 1133 -5.08 35.39 42.37
C LEU A 1133 -5.07 34.72 40.99
N TYR A 1134 -4.80 33.41 40.92
CA TYR A 1134 -4.87 32.66 39.66
C TYR A 1134 -6.32 32.54 39.17
N ILE A 1135 -7.28 32.37 40.09
CA ILE A 1135 -8.71 32.34 39.77
C ILE A 1135 -9.22 33.75 39.36
N GLU A 1136 -8.86 34.80 40.10
CA GLU A 1136 -9.29 36.18 39.79
C GLU A 1136 -8.81 36.65 38.40
N ASN A 1137 -7.57 36.31 38.05
CA ASN A 1137 -6.96 36.61 36.75
C ASN A 1137 -7.29 35.58 35.65
N SER A 1138 -8.23 34.64 35.85
CA SER A 1138 -8.64 33.67 34.83
C SER A 1138 -10.02 34.03 34.22
N PRO A 1139 -10.07 34.53 32.97
CA PRO A 1139 -11.32 34.88 32.27
C PRO A 1139 -12.39 33.78 32.25
N LEU A 1140 -11.99 32.50 32.29
CA LEU A 1140 -12.89 31.34 32.32
C LEU A 1140 -14.01 31.49 33.36
N PHE A 1141 -13.67 31.92 34.58
CA PHE A 1141 -14.63 32.05 35.69
C PHE A 1141 -15.53 33.29 35.59
N SER A 1142 -15.33 34.15 34.58
CA SER A 1142 -16.18 35.31 34.28
C SER A 1142 -16.84 35.27 32.89
N LEU A 1143 -16.70 34.19 32.12
CA LEU A 1143 -17.34 34.04 30.79
C LEU A 1143 -18.87 34.31 30.75
N PRO A 1144 -19.69 34.05 31.80
CA PRO A 1144 -21.11 34.43 31.79
C PRO A 1144 -21.37 35.92 31.55
N LYS A 1145 -20.41 36.80 31.90
CA LYS A 1145 -20.50 38.26 31.74
C LYS A 1145 -20.24 38.75 30.30
N VAL A 1146 -19.67 37.91 29.43
CA VAL A 1146 -19.26 38.31 28.07
C VAL A 1146 -20.48 38.57 27.21
N ASN A 1147 -20.60 39.77 26.62
CA ASN A 1147 -21.64 40.08 25.63
C ASN A 1147 -21.06 40.47 24.25
N THR A 1148 -19.82 40.99 24.21
CA THR A 1148 -19.08 41.24 22.96
C THR A 1148 -18.91 39.94 22.15
N PRO A 1149 -19.35 39.88 20.88
CA PRO A 1149 -19.08 38.75 19.99
C PRO A 1149 -17.57 38.56 19.79
N VAL A 1150 -17.09 37.32 19.86
CA VAL A 1150 -15.66 37.00 19.84
C VAL A 1150 -15.30 35.90 18.85
N VAL A 1151 -14.34 36.17 17.98
CA VAL A 1151 -13.62 35.13 17.23
C VAL A 1151 -12.39 34.72 18.03
N ILE A 1152 -12.24 33.42 18.22
CA ILE A 1152 -11.04 32.81 18.78
C ILE A 1152 -10.22 32.27 17.60
N MET A 1153 -8.93 32.53 17.59
CA MET A 1153 -7.98 31.87 16.70
C MET A 1153 -7.03 31.04 17.56
N SER A 1154 -7.10 29.72 17.48
CA SER A 1154 -6.21 28.81 18.20
C SER A 1154 -5.95 27.59 17.34
N ASN A 1155 -4.67 27.28 17.12
CA ASN A 1155 -4.26 26.24 16.19
C ASN A 1155 -3.88 24.94 16.91
N ASP A 1156 -4.19 23.81 16.31
CA ASP A 1156 -4.08 22.47 16.91
C ASP A 1156 -2.65 22.00 17.28
N ALA A 1157 -1.59 22.71 16.84
CA ALA A 1157 -0.20 22.47 17.23
C ALA A 1157 0.44 23.61 18.06
N ASP A 1158 -0.35 24.42 18.76
CA ASP A 1158 0.15 25.44 19.71
C ASP A 1158 0.64 24.83 21.05
N GLY A 1159 1.93 25.01 21.37
CA GLY A 1159 2.54 24.66 22.66
C GLY A 1159 2.81 25.86 23.57
N ALA A 1160 3.05 27.04 23.00
CA ALA A 1160 3.33 28.27 23.73
C ALA A 1160 2.08 28.82 24.45
N VAL A 1161 0.88 28.50 23.97
CA VAL A 1161 -0.36 28.42 24.75
C VAL A 1161 -1.01 27.08 24.42
N PRO A 1162 -1.41 26.23 25.38
CA PRO A 1162 -2.05 24.96 25.02
C PRO A 1162 -3.34 25.29 24.28
N TRP A 1163 -3.50 24.84 23.03
CA TRP A 1163 -4.65 25.25 22.19
C TRP A 1163 -6.00 24.97 22.85
N TYR A 1164 -6.03 23.97 23.75
CA TYR A 1164 -7.06 23.71 24.75
C TYR A 1164 -7.61 24.94 25.48
N GLN A 1165 -6.86 26.02 25.68
CA GLN A 1165 -7.37 27.27 26.26
C GLN A 1165 -8.36 27.98 25.33
N GLY A 1166 -8.13 27.93 24.01
CA GLY A 1166 -9.11 28.34 23.01
C GLY A 1166 -10.34 27.44 23.01
N ILE A 1167 -10.17 26.13 23.27
CA ILE A 1167 -11.29 25.20 23.46
C ILE A 1167 -12.06 25.48 24.75
N GLU A 1168 -11.39 25.73 25.88
CA GLU A 1168 -11.99 26.10 27.16
C GLU A 1168 -12.86 27.35 26.99
N MET A 1169 -12.35 28.36 26.28
CA MET A 1169 -13.09 29.58 25.95
C MET A 1169 -14.27 29.30 25.00
N PHE A 1170 -14.06 28.59 23.90
CA PHE A 1170 -15.10 28.27 22.92
C PHE A 1170 -16.21 27.40 23.51
N THR A 1171 -15.86 26.31 24.19
CA THR A 1171 -16.83 25.38 24.76
C THR A 1171 -17.54 25.96 25.98
N GLY A 1172 -16.86 26.78 26.79
CA GLY A 1172 -17.49 27.58 27.85
C GLY A 1172 -18.54 28.55 27.31
N LEU A 1173 -18.19 29.37 26.31
CA LEU A 1173 -19.13 30.31 25.68
C LEU A 1173 -20.27 29.60 24.92
N LYS A 1174 -19.98 28.49 24.21
CA LYS A 1174 -20.99 27.63 23.56
C LYS A 1174 -21.96 27.02 24.57
N ARG A 1175 -21.46 26.51 25.70
CA ARG A 1175 -22.28 25.98 26.81
C ARG A 1175 -23.18 27.05 27.46
N LEU A 1176 -22.75 28.31 27.42
CA LEU A 1176 -23.50 29.49 27.87
C LEU A 1176 -24.37 30.14 26.77
N GLY A 1177 -24.41 29.57 25.57
CA GLY A 1177 -25.20 30.09 24.43
C GLY A 1177 -24.71 31.44 23.85
N LYS A 1178 -23.48 31.86 24.17
CA LYS A 1178 -22.91 33.14 23.75
C LYS A 1178 -22.35 33.06 22.30
N PRO A 1179 -22.43 34.12 21.47
CA PRO A 1179 -21.86 34.12 20.13
C PRO A 1179 -20.33 34.00 20.15
N VAL A 1180 -19.83 32.88 19.61
CA VAL A 1180 -18.39 32.59 19.53
C VAL A 1180 -18.08 31.74 18.31
N TRP A 1181 -16.91 31.97 17.71
CA TRP A 1181 -16.34 31.14 16.65
C TRP A 1181 -14.92 30.75 17.02
N LEU A 1182 -14.49 29.55 16.66
CA LEU A 1182 -13.08 29.13 16.74
C LEU A 1182 -12.57 28.80 15.34
N LEU A 1183 -11.54 29.52 14.91
CA LEU A 1183 -10.77 29.23 13.71
C LEU A 1183 -9.55 28.40 14.11
N ASN A 1184 -9.59 27.11 13.80
CA ASN A 1184 -8.45 26.21 13.97
C ASN A 1184 -7.77 26.00 12.61
N TYR A 1185 -6.61 26.61 12.39
CA TYR A 1185 -5.84 26.33 11.17
C TYR A 1185 -4.98 25.09 11.39
N ASN A 1186 -5.09 24.11 10.49
CA ASN A 1186 -4.61 22.76 10.79
C ASN A 1186 -3.11 22.59 10.58
N ASN A 1187 -2.48 21.92 11.55
CA ASN A 1187 -1.04 21.69 11.64
C ASN A 1187 -0.25 23.01 11.70
N GLU A 1188 -0.82 24.02 12.35
CA GLU A 1188 -0.20 25.32 12.59
C GLU A 1188 0.14 25.50 14.07
N ALA A 1189 1.25 26.17 14.34
CA ALA A 1189 1.73 26.41 15.71
C ALA A 1189 1.06 27.64 16.35
N HIS A 1190 1.62 28.14 17.45
CA HIS A 1190 1.22 29.40 18.11
C HIS A 1190 1.07 30.63 17.20
N ASN A 1191 1.62 30.56 15.99
CA ASN A 1191 1.54 31.57 14.95
C ASN A 1191 1.47 30.83 13.59
N LEU A 1192 0.59 31.23 12.67
CA LEU A 1192 0.44 30.55 11.37
C LEU A 1192 1.73 30.59 10.55
N VAL A 1193 2.01 29.52 9.84
CA VAL A 1193 3.18 29.33 8.97
C VAL A 1193 2.78 29.40 7.50
N GLN A 1194 1.64 28.81 7.11
CA GLN A 1194 1.25 28.66 5.70
C GLN A 1194 0.67 29.97 5.14
N ARG A 1195 1.21 30.48 4.01
CA ARG A 1195 0.80 31.79 3.46
C ARG A 1195 -0.68 31.85 3.09
N GLN A 1196 -1.27 30.74 2.66
CA GLN A 1196 -2.69 30.61 2.35
C GLN A 1196 -3.58 30.66 3.61
N ASN A 1197 -3.18 30.01 4.70
CA ASN A 1197 -3.85 30.16 6.01
C ASN A 1197 -3.77 31.59 6.51
N ARG A 1198 -2.58 32.22 6.37
CA ARG A 1198 -2.42 33.64 6.67
C ARG A 1198 -3.29 34.53 5.76
N LYS A 1199 -3.48 34.23 4.46
CA LYS A 1199 -4.43 34.99 3.60
C LYS A 1199 -5.84 34.90 4.18
N ASP A 1200 -6.29 33.69 4.49
CA ASP A 1200 -7.64 33.41 4.98
C ASP A 1200 -7.93 34.09 6.33
N ILE A 1201 -7.00 34.06 7.30
CA ILE A 1201 -7.22 34.76 8.58
C ILE A 1201 -7.41 36.26 8.36
N GLN A 1202 -6.67 36.87 7.42
CA GLN A 1202 -6.83 38.30 7.11
C GLN A 1202 -8.18 38.60 6.44
N ILE A 1203 -8.69 37.70 5.61
CA ILE A 1203 -10.05 37.82 5.03
C ILE A 1203 -11.11 37.68 6.13
N ARG A 1204 -10.97 36.73 7.07
CA ARG A 1204 -11.94 36.51 8.15
C ARG A 1204 -11.90 37.60 9.21
N GLU A 1205 -10.70 38.07 9.58
CA GLU A 1205 -10.47 39.20 10.48
C GLU A 1205 -11.02 40.49 9.88
N GLN A 1206 -10.80 40.72 8.57
CA GLN A 1206 -11.46 41.80 7.83
C GLN A 1206 -12.98 41.66 7.83
N GLN A 1207 -13.54 40.52 7.43
CA GLN A 1207 -15.01 40.33 7.35
C GLN A 1207 -15.69 40.52 8.71
N PHE A 1208 -15.07 40.01 9.78
CA PHE A 1208 -15.56 40.15 11.15
C PHE A 1208 -15.56 41.61 11.62
N PHE A 1209 -14.44 42.32 11.45
CA PHE A 1209 -14.38 43.74 11.81
C PHE A 1209 -15.18 44.64 10.86
N ASP A 1210 -15.28 44.35 9.56
CA ASP A 1210 -16.12 45.11 8.63
C ASP A 1210 -17.62 44.91 8.94
N HIS A 1211 -18.06 43.72 9.38
CA HIS A 1211 -19.43 43.48 9.83
C HIS A 1211 -19.78 44.34 11.06
N TYR A 1212 -19.04 44.18 12.17
CA TYR A 1212 -19.37 44.87 13.42
C TYR A 1212 -18.98 46.35 13.42
N LEU A 1213 -17.83 46.72 12.85
CA LEU A 1213 -17.28 48.08 12.92
C LEU A 1213 -17.72 48.96 11.74
N LYS A 1214 -17.89 48.41 10.53
CA LYS A 1214 -18.36 49.18 9.35
C LYS A 1214 -19.81 48.93 8.94
N GLY A 1215 -20.47 47.90 9.50
CA GLY A 1215 -21.86 47.57 9.19
C GLY A 1215 -22.06 46.75 7.90
N ALA A 1216 -21.03 46.02 7.45
CA ALA A 1216 -21.17 45.09 6.34
C ALA A 1216 -22.16 43.94 6.66
N LYS A 1217 -22.65 43.23 5.62
CA LYS A 1217 -23.42 42.00 5.81
C LYS A 1217 -22.58 40.90 6.48
N ALA A 1218 -23.22 39.95 7.16
CA ALA A 1218 -22.52 38.84 7.81
C ALA A 1218 -22.05 37.80 6.78
N PRO A 1219 -20.85 37.20 6.92
CA PRO A 1219 -20.42 36.10 6.07
C PRO A 1219 -21.07 34.78 6.51
N VAL A 1220 -21.33 33.87 5.56
CA VAL A 1220 -21.95 32.55 5.79
C VAL A 1220 -21.22 31.73 6.87
N TRP A 1221 -19.88 31.82 6.94
CA TRP A 1221 -19.09 31.09 7.94
C TRP A 1221 -19.41 31.47 9.39
N MET A 1222 -19.90 32.70 9.64
CA MET A 1222 -20.36 33.12 10.96
C MET A 1222 -21.76 32.59 11.29
N VAL A 1223 -22.64 32.47 10.28
CA VAL A 1223 -24.06 32.12 10.49
C VAL A 1223 -24.28 30.62 10.61
N ASN A 1224 -23.62 29.82 9.76
CA ASN A 1224 -23.84 28.37 9.64
C ASN A 1224 -22.64 27.50 10.02
N GLY A 1225 -21.48 28.10 10.36
CA GLY A 1225 -20.21 27.39 10.40
C GLY A 1225 -19.77 26.92 9.00
N ILE A 1226 -18.88 25.92 8.95
CA ILE A 1226 -18.55 25.18 7.71
C ILE A 1226 -18.42 23.69 8.06
N PRO A 1227 -19.35 22.81 7.63
CA PRO A 1227 -19.27 21.39 7.94
C PRO A 1227 -17.97 20.74 7.41
N ALA A 1228 -17.39 19.79 8.15
CA ALA A 1228 -16.15 19.12 7.73
C ALA A 1228 -16.26 18.39 6.36
N THR A 1229 -17.47 18.02 5.94
CA THR A 1229 -17.78 17.43 4.62
C THR A 1229 -17.82 18.45 3.47
N GLU A 1230 -17.94 19.75 3.78
CA GLU A 1230 -17.98 20.87 2.82
C GLU A 1230 -16.68 21.69 2.81
N LYS A 1231 -15.74 21.39 3.70
CA LYS A 1231 -14.39 21.96 3.78
C LYS A 1231 -13.68 21.86 2.42
N GLY A 1232 -13.32 23.00 1.85
CA GLY A 1232 -12.70 23.08 0.52
C GLY A 1232 -13.66 22.93 -0.67
N ARG A 1233 -14.97 22.83 -0.42
CA ARG A 1233 -16.04 23.08 -1.42
C ARG A 1233 -16.63 24.48 -1.25
N THR A 1234 -16.80 24.93 -0.01
CA THR A 1234 -17.13 26.33 0.33
C THR A 1234 -16.15 26.90 1.36
N TRP A 1235 -15.97 28.21 1.32
CA TRP A 1235 -15.18 28.99 2.28
C TRP A 1235 -16.05 29.81 3.25
N GLY A 1236 -17.37 29.82 3.01
CA GLY A 1236 -18.35 30.62 3.73
C GLY A 1236 -18.10 32.14 3.67
N PHE A 1237 -17.30 32.61 2.71
CA PHE A 1237 -16.99 34.04 2.55
C PHE A 1237 -18.17 34.85 1.99
N ASP A 1238 -19.13 34.20 1.33
CA ASP A 1238 -20.33 34.84 0.79
C ASP A 1238 -21.12 35.59 1.86
N LEU A 1239 -21.64 36.76 1.51
CA LEU A 1239 -22.37 37.61 2.45
C LEU A 1239 -23.87 37.33 2.41
N THR A 1240 -24.49 37.22 3.59
CA THR A 1240 -25.90 36.84 3.77
C THR A 1240 -26.65 37.86 4.63
N ASP A 1241 -27.98 37.87 4.48
CA ASP A 1241 -28.91 38.61 5.35
C ASP A 1241 -29.28 37.82 6.63
N GLY A 1242 -28.82 36.57 6.75
CA GLY A 1242 -28.89 35.79 7.97
C GLY A 1242 -28.07 36.41 9.11
N LYS A 1243 -28.58 36.31 10.34
CA LYS A 1243 -27.90 36.83 11.54
C LYS A 1243 -27.08 35.72 12.22
N PRO A 1244 -25.85 36.02 12.70
CA PRO A 1244 -24.94 35.02 13.28
C PRO A 1244 -25.46 34.28 14.51
#